data_AF-A0A0W0GCG2-F1
#
_entry.id   AF-A0A0W0GCG2-F1
#
_cell.length_a   1.000
_cell.length_b   1.000
_cell.length_c   1.000
_cell.angle_alpha   90.00
_cell.angle_beta   90.00
_cell.angle_gamma   90.00
#
_symmetry.space_group_name_H-M   'P 1'
#
loop_
_entity.id
_entity.type
_entity.pdbx_description
1 polymer ?
#
loop_
_entity_poly.entity_id
_entity_poly.type
_entity_poly.pdbx_seq_one_letter_code
_entity_poly.pdbx_strand_id
1 'polypeptide(L)'
;MGPTQTESCLRGEHRPLESYRRVLSNVKRMVERTNSVQEATSALVSREVLSKREWESLLRLCLQSQDPHSAELALDLMKETGTEVTETHINTVLECHVEQADHVGFENSLERHVTGVPTEDQRHLHIKVHLNASPPETIPTAALSILHDYENQLAPPAIQSYSKVIKHLFSIPTATAQAHAWDLFSHMRYVAHPDPDIVMYTQMIRACASFYTASRQADPERALDLWHEMTVEKRHKPTTGTYNAVILACARSGRKSYVNEAFRLAKEMLDSNRDAYGRPAYAPDLGTFKALLEGARRIGDSARVRWILAEMIGGKSMLKSTYSKPGNQPYYERRLHLGYGGSLPKLLDTELIMANIFKPAPPPPTKLGVYRTFSSQAGVRLSPLCLGAMSIGDKWNDTMGQMDRESSIKLLNAYFDMGGNFIDTANVYQEEASEEILGEWMENRGIRDQLFIATKYTIPFKRSDPKIIQKVNYMRNNAKSMHISVEHSLKKLRTSYIDLLYVHFWDFETSVKEVMDNLHHLVASGKDIYLGISNAPAWVVSQANQYALDNGKTPFCVYQARWNVIERSVERDILPMARAFGMAIAPYAVLGGGRLRTDAEEQRRKESGEKGRTVHSAQWERTDAEVKMSRALEKVAQDLGAKSMTSVAIAYVMQKTPYVFPIIGGRKVENLVSNLEALDLTLTDNQIAYLESIIPVDLGYPHTTVNDKEITYVIKSAAHTQRMPPRQPLRPTSDQ
;
A
#
# COMPACT_ATOMS: atom_id res chain seq x y z
N MET A 1 27.02 -15.21 -63.43
CA MET A 1 27.11 -15.81 -62.09
C MET A 1 26.89 -14.68 -61.09
N GLY A 2 25.89 -14.79 -60.21
CA GLY A 2 25.70 -13.87 -59.09
C GLY A 2 26.78 -14.04 -58.02
N PRO A 3 26.74 -13.21 -56.96
CA PRO A 3 26.31 -13.71 -55.64
C PRO A 3 25.29 -12.76 -54.98
N THR A 4 24.08 -13.23 -54.67
CA THR A 4 23.57 -13.81 -53.39
C THR A 4 22.96 -12.79 -52.43
N GLN A 5 21.65 -12.95 -52.27
CA GLN A 5 20.82 -12.53 -51.14
C GLN A 5 21.39 -13.08 -49.84
N THR A 6 21.59 -12.22 -48.84
CA THR A 6 21.22 -12.41 -47.42
C THR A 6 21.79 -11.24 -46.64
N GLU A 7 20.92 -10.31 -46.23
CA GLU A 7 21.00 -9.41 -45.04
C GLU A 7 20.32 -8.06 -45.30
N SER A 8 18.97 -8.04 -45.34
CA SER A 8 18.18 -6.90 -44.83
C SER A 8 16.68 -7.22 -44.71
N CYS A 9 16.32 -8.49 -44.53
CA CYS A 9 14.96 -8.81 -44.10
C CYS A 9 14.89 -8.46 -42.62
N LEU A 10 14.37 -7.26 -42.30
CA LEU A 10 13.78 -6.78 -41.03
C LEU A 10 14.02 -5.26 -40.87
N ARG A 11 13.17 -4.45 -41.52
CA ARG A 11 12.63 -3.15 -41.07
C ARG A 11 11.87 -2.51 -42.24
N GLY A 12 10.60 -2.86 -42.37
CA GLY A 12 9.68 -2.25 -43.33
C GLY A 12 9.09 -0.97 -42.79
N GLU A 13 9.59 0.19 -43.24
CA GLU A 13 8.93 1.49 -43.16
C GLU A 13 9.44 2.33 -44.35
N HIS A 14 8.65 2.45 -45.43
CA HIS A 14 8.50 3.65 -46.29
C HIS A 14 7.75 3.34 -47.62
N ARG A 15 6.81 4.24 -47.97
CA ARG A 15 6.10 4.48 -49.27
C ARG A 15 4.66 3.97 -49.48
N PRO A 16 3.65 4.58 -48.81
CA PRO A 16 2.32 4.73 -49.42
C PRO A 16 1.92 6.16 -49.85
N LEU A 17 2.67 7.20 -49.42
CA LEU A 17 2.19 8.60 -49.40
C LEU A 17 2.22 9.39 -50.74
N GLU A 18 2.78 8.86 -51.84
CA GLU A 18 2.82 9.57 -53.15
C GLU A 18 1.72 9.12 -54.15
N SER A 19 1.00 8.04 -53.83
CA SER A 19 0.09 7.38 -54.77
C SER A 19 -1.18 8.17 -55.08
N TYR A 20 -1.82 8.77 -54.06
CA TYR A 20 -3.11 9.47 -54.21
C TYR A 20 -3.01 10.79 -55.00
N ARG A 21 -1.92 11.56 -54.84
CA ARG A 21 -1.67 12.79 -55.63
C ARG A 21 -1.58 12.49 -57.12
N ARG A 22 -0.95 11.37 -57.47
CA ARG A 22 -0.89 10.89 -58.86
C ARG A 22 -2.26 10.48 -59.39
N VAL A 23 -3.11 9.86 -58.57
CA VAL A 23 -4.51 9.57 -58.95
C VAL A 23 -5.27 10.87 -59.21
N LEU A 24 -5.22 11.85 -58.29
CA LEU A 24 -5.93 13.13 -58.45
C LEU A 24 -5.48 13.91 -59.69
N SER A 25 -4.18 13.97 -59.97
CA SER A 25 -3.67 14.64 -61.20
C SER A 25 -4.05 13.93 -62.50
N ASN A 26 -4.25 12.61 -62.47
CA ASN A 26 -4.75 11.85 -63.61
C ASN A 26 -6.26 12.08 -63.80
N VAL A 27 -7.03 12.05 -62.71
CA VAL A 27 -8.47 12.33 -62.73
C VAL A 27 -8.74 13.75 -63.22
N LYS A 28 -8.01 14.75 -62.74
CA LYS A 28 -8.08 16.13 -63.22
C LYS A 28 -7.88 16.22 -64.74
N ARG A 29 -6.83 15.58 -65.27
CA ARG A 29 -6.58 15.53 -66.73
C ARG A 29 -7.68 14.81 -67.51
N MET A 30 -8.30 13.79 -66.92
CA MET A 30 -9.45 13.10 -67.54
C MET A 30 -10.69 14.00 -67.57
N VAL A 31 -10.99 14.72 -66.49
CA VAL A 31 -12.09 15.67 -66.42
C VAL A 31 -11.89 16.83 -67.40
N GLU A 32 -10.70 17.43 -67.46
CA GLU A 32 -10.35 18.50 -68.40
C GLU A 32 -10.51 18.05 -69.87
N ARG A 33 -10.04 16.84 -70.22
CA ARG A 33 -10.24 16.26 -71.55
C ARG A 33 -11.71 16.02 -71.86
N THR A 34 -12.48 15.52 -70.90
CA THR A 34 -13.91 15.25 -71.08
C THR A 34 -14.69 16.55 -71.28
N ASN A 35 -14.38 17.61 -70.52
CA ASN A 35 -14.96 18.93 -70.70
C ASN A 35 -14.64 19.53 -72.08
N SER A 36 -13.40 19.39 -72.58
CA SER A 36 -13.00 19.87 -73.92
C SER A 36 -13.70 19.14 -75.08
N VAL A 37 -14.09 17.88 -74.89
CA VAL A 37 -14.83 17.09 -75.90
C VAL A 37 -16.32 17.44 -75.89
N GLN A 38 -16.86 17.85 -74.75
CA GLN A 38 -18.28 18.16 -74.57
C GLN A 38 -18.65 19.57 -75.08
N GLU A 39 -17.72 20.54 -75.03
CA GLU A 39 -17.87 21.81 -75.77
C GLU A 39 -17.98 21.60 -77.29
N ALA A 40 -17.45 20.47 -77.80
CA ALA A 40 -17.50 20.11 -79.22
C ALA A 40 -18.68 19.19 -79.61
N THR A 41 -19.37 18.55 -78.64
CA THR A 41 -20.45 17.58 -78.94
C THR A 41 -21.58 17.63 -77.89
N SER A 42 -22.82 17.93 -78.31
CA SER A 42 -24.00 18.14 -77.43
C SER A 42 -24.62 16.85 -76.86
N ALA A 43 -23.83 15.81 -76.60
CA ALA A 43 -24.34 14.53 -76.09
C ALA A 43 -24.03 14.37 -74.59
N LEU A 44 -25.06 14.04 -73.79
CA LEU A 44 -24.98 13.78 -72.35
C LEU A 44 -24.30 12.43 -72.09
N VAL A 45 -22.99 12.45 -71.82
CA VAL A 45 -22.25 11.30 -71.29
C VAL A 45 -22.25 11.37 -69.76
N SER A 46 -22.52 10.23 -69.09
CA SER A 46 -22.43 10.11 -67.63
C SER A 46 -21.01 10.45 -67.15
N ARG A 47 -20.91 11.37 -66.18
CA ARG A 47 -19.66 11.95 -65.64
C ARG A 47 -19.01 11.11 -64.52
N GLU A 48 -19.36 9.84 -64.37
CA GLU A 48 -18.77 9.01 -63.29
C GLU A 48 -17.35 8.54 -63.63
N VAL A 49 -16.36 9.38 -63.32
CA VAL A 49 -14.92 9.07 -63.47
C VAL A 49 -14.42 8.15 -62.35
N LEU A 50 -15.00 8.28 -61.16
CA LEU A 50 -14.75 7.45 -59.99
C LEU A 50 -16.06 7.19 -59.26
N SER A 51 -16.16 6.03 -58.59
CA SER A 51 -17.28 5.72 -57.71
C SER A 51 -17.25 6.57 -56.44
N LYS A 52 -18.42 6.72 -55.79
CA LYS A 52 -18.55 7.43 -54.51
C LYS A 52 -17.57 6.93 -53.43
N ARG A 53 -17.37 5.60 -53.33
CA ARG A 53 -16.44 4.98 -52.36
C ARG A 53 -14.97 5.31 -52.65
N GLU A 54 -14.60 5.46 -53.91
CA GLU A 54 -13.24 5.81 -54.31
C GLU A 54 -12.95 7.28 -53.98
N TRP A 55 -13.92 8.18 -54.23
CA TRP A 55 -13.84 9.57 -53.78
C TRP A 55 -13.72 9.71 -52.26
N GLU A 56 -14.56 9.00 -51.50
CA GLU A 56 -14.47 8.95 -50.03
C GLU A 56 -13.12 8.43 -49.55
N SER A 57 -12.55 7.43 -50.25
CA SER A 57 -11.23 6.88 -49.92
C SER A 57 -10.11 7.88 -50.21
N LEU A 58 -10.19 8.63 -51.31
CA LEU A 58 -9.23 9.69 -51.64
C LEU A 58 -9.25 10.81 -50.61
N LEU A 59 -10.44 11.29 -50.22
CA LEU A 59 -10.57 12.31 -49.17
C LEU A 59 -10.00 11.84 -47.82
N ARG A 60 -10.25 10.59 -47.43
CA ARG A 60 -9.65 10.00 -46.21
C ARG A 60 -8.12 9.90 -46.29
N LEU A 61 -7.58 9.57 -47.47
CA LEU A 61 -6.12 9.53 -47.68
C LEU A 61 -5.50 10.92 -47.62
N CYS A 62 -6.17 11.96 -48.16
CA CYS A 62 -5.74 13.34 -48.03
C CYS A 62 -5.74 13.80 -46.57
N LEU A 63 -6.76 13.46 -45.78
CA LEU A 63 -6.83 13.75 -44.35
C LEU A 63 -5.70 13.05 -43.58
N GLN A 64 -5.47 11.76 -43.83
CA GLN A 64 -4.36 11.02 -43.22
C GLN A 64 -2.98 11.57 -43.58
N SER A 65 -2.86 12.18 -44.76
CA SER A 65 -1.62 12.78 -45.26
C SER A 65 -1.51 14.28 -44.91
N GLN A 66 -2.52 14.84 -44.25
CA GLN A 66 -2.64 16.26 -43.88
C GLN A 66 -2.40 17.23 -45.05
N ASP A 67 -3.01 16.92 -46.21
CA ASP A 67 -2.83 17.65 -47.46
C ASP A 67 -4.12 18.38 -47.88
N PRO A 68 -4.35 19.62 -47.41
CA PRO A 68 -5.59 20.34 -47.65
C PRO A 68 -5.79 20.70 -49.13
N HIS A 69 -4.71 21.02 -49.85
CA HIS A 69 -4.81 21.38 -51.26
C HIS A 69 -5.30 20.21 -52.13
N SER A 70 -4.79 18.99 -51.88
CA SER A 70 -5.28 17.80 -52.57
C SER A 70 -6.72 17.44 -52.16
N ALA A 71 -7.12 17.72 -50.92
CA ALA A 71 -8.48 17.50 -50.44
C ALA A 71 -9.49 18.47 -51.11
N GLU A 72 -9.14 19.75 -51.22
CA GLU A 72 -9.95 20.74 -51.95
C GLU A 72 -10.08 20.37 -53.43
N LEU A 73 -8.97 19.99 -54.08
CA LEU A 73 -9.00 19.56 -55.46
C LEU A 73 -9.89 18.34 -55.68
N ALA A 74 -9.87 17.37 -54.75
CA ALA A 74 -10.76 16.22 -54.82
C ALA A 74 -12.23 16.63 -54.70
N LEU A 75 -12.57 17.54 -53.78
CA LEU A 75 -13.92 18.02 -53.56
C LEU A 75 -14.46 18.84 -54.76
N ASP A 76 -13.62 19.69 -55.35
CA ASP A 76 -13.93 20.44 -56.56
C ASP A 76 -14.20 19.48 -57.74
N LEU A 77 -13.34 18.47 -57.94
CA LEU A 77 -13.53 17.47 -58.99
C LEU A 77 -14.78 16.61 -58.76
N MET A 78 -15.15 16.32 -57.50
CA MET A 78 -16.42 15.65 -57.19
C MET A 78 -17.62 16.48 -57.65
N LYS A 79 -17.62 17.80 -57.38
CA LYS A 79 -18.67 18.72 -57.86
C LYS A 79 -18.72 18.78 -59.38
N GLU A 80 -17.56 18.91 -60.04
CA GLU A 80 -17.47 19.00 -61.50
C GLU A 80 -17.93 17.71 -62.19
N THR A 81 -17.64 16.54 -61.61
CA THR A 81 -18.06 15.23 -62.12
C THR A 81 -19.52 14.89 -61.79
N GLY A 82 -20.27 15.79 -61.14
CA GLY A 82 -21.68 15.57 -60.79
C GLY A 82 -21.88 14.52 -59.69
N THR A 83 -20.83 14.18 -58.94
CA THR A 83 -20.94 13.31 -57.76
C THR A 83 -21.59 14.09 -56.62
N GLU A 84 -22.57 13.50 -55.94
CA GLU A 84 -23.25 14.14 -54.81
C GLU A 84 -22.25 14.45 -53.68
N VAL A 85 -22.07 15.73 -53.37
CA VAL A 85 -21.23 16.21 -52.27
C VAL A 85 -22.09 16.35 -51.01
N THR A 86 -21.87 15.46 -50.05
CA THR A 86 -22.52 15.50 -48.73
C THR A 86 -21.76 16.41 -47.77
N GLU A 87 -22.41 16.80 -46.67
CA GLU A 87 -21.79 17.56 -45.58
C GLU A 87 -20.52 16.89 -45.05
N THR A 88 -20.52 15.56 -44.94
CA THR A 88 -19.37 14.78 -44.48
C THR A 88 -18.12 14.98 -45.35
N HIS A 89 -18.28 15.16 -46.66
CA HIS A 89 -17.16 15.44 -47.57
C HIS A 89 -16.59 16.83 -47.32
N ILE A 90 -17.46 17.84 -47.12
CA ILE A 90 -17.05 19.21 -46.81
C ILE A 90 -16.32 19.25 -45.45
N ASN A 91 -16.89 18.60 -44.42
CA ASN A 91 -16.28 18.54 -43.10
C ASN A 91 -14.90 17.86 -43.14
N THR A 92 -14.70 16.84 -43.99
CA THR A 92 -13.39 16.18 -44.18
C THR A 92 -12.33 17.14 -44.75
N VAL A 93 -12.71 18.02 -45.69
CA VAL A 93 -11.80 19.03 -46.25
C VAL A 93 -11.49 20.11 -45.20
N LEU A 94 -12.51 20.60 -44.50
CA LEU A 94 -12.35 21.56 -43.40
C LEU A 94 -11.46 21.00 -42.27
N GLU A 95 -11.57 19.71 -41.96
CA GLU A 95 -10.68 19.01 -41.02
C GLU A 95 -9.21 19.01 -41.49
N CYS A 96 -8.95 18.87 -42.80
CA CYS A 96 -7.57 18.94 -43.32
C CYS A 96 -6.92 20.30 -43.03
N HIS A 97 -7.67 21.39 -43.21
CA HIS A 97 -7.21 22.75 -42.89
C HIS A 97 -6.96 22.94 -41.40
N VAL A 98 -7.84 22.39 -40.55
CA VAL A 98 -7.70 22.43 -39.09
C VAL A 98 -6.41 21.73 -38.63
N GLU A 99 -6.07 20.58 -39.21
CA GLU A 99 -4.86 19.81 -38.84
C GLU A 99 -3.55 20.51 -39.28
N GLN A 100 -3.61 21.38 -40.29
CA GLN A 100 -2.49 22.24 -40.70
C GLN A 100 -2.50 23.62 -40.01
N ALA A 101 -3.50 23.91 -39.18
CA ALA A 101 -3.73 25.24 -38.59
C ALA A 101 -3.85 26.37 -39.65
N ASP A 102 -4.29 26.03 -40.86
CA ASP A 102 -4.48 26.97 -41.97
C ASP A 102 -5.86 27.63 -41.88
N HIS A 103 -5.97 28.67 -41.06
CA HIS A 103 -7.21 29.42 -40.90
C HIS A 103 -7.61 30.18 -42.17
N VAL A 104 -6.66 30.63 -43.00
CA VAL A 104 -6.96 31.36 -44.24
C VAL A 104 -7.55 30.42 -45.30
N GLY A 105 -6.94 29.25 -45.48
CA GLY A 105 -7.49 28.18 -46.34
C GLY A 105 -8.86 27.72 -45.86
N PHE A 106 -9.04 27.60 -44.55
CA PHE A 106 -10.32 27.25 -43.95
C PHE A 106 -11.45 28.24 -44.29
N GLU A 107 -11.23 29.54 -44.11
CA GLU A 107 -12.24 30.58 -44.40
C GLU A 107 -12.66 30.56 -45.87
N ASN A 108 -11.67 30.49 -46.79
CA ASN A 108 -11.93 30.38 -48.22
C ASN A 108 -12.74 29.13 -48.57
N SER A 109 -12.41 27.98 -47.95
CA SER A 109 -13.14 26.73 -48.15
C SER A 109 -14.55 26.80 -47.53
N LEU A 110 -14.73 27.49 -46.42
CA LEU A 110 -16.01 27.66 -45.76
C LEU A 110 -16.95 28.50 -46.64
N GLU A 111 -16.49 29.67 -47.10
CA GLU A 111 -17.26 30.56 -48.00
C GLU A 111 -17.61 29.90 -49.34
N ARG A 112 -16.70 29.09 -49.89
CA ARG A 112 -16.87 28.47 -51.20
C ARG A 112 -17.76 27.23 -51.19
N HIS A 113 -17.78 26.48 -50.09
CA HIS A 113 -18.46 25.18 -50.05
C HIS A 113 -19.68 25.12 -49.13
N VAL A 114 -19.81 26.04 -48.16
CA VAL A 114 -20.94 26.08 -47.23
C VAL A 114 -21.88 27.23 -47.60
N THR A 115 -23.13 26.90 -47.89
CA THR A 115 -24.19 27.88 -48.20
C THR A 115 -25.17 28.00 -47.03
N GLY A 116 -25.32 29.20 -46.46
CA GLY A 116 -26.19 29.45 -45.30
C GLY A 116 -25.43 29.46 -43.98
N VAL A 117 -26.14 29.30 -42.86
CA VAL A 117 -25.52 29.24 -41.52
C VAL A 117 -24.75 27.92 -41.39
N PRO A 118 -23.44 27.93 -41.07
CA PRO A 118 -22.64 26.71 -40.95
C PRO A 118 -23.24 25.74 -39.94
N THR A 119 -23.11 24.42 -40.16
CA THR A 119 -23.63 23.41 -39.22
C THR A 119 -22.86 23.42 -37.90
N GLU A 120 -23.39 22.77 -36.87
CA GLU A 120 -22.76 22.75 -35.54
C GLU A 120 -21.32 22.22 -35.57
N ASP A 121 -21.07 21.17 -36.36
CA ASP A 121 -19.73 20.60 -36.60
C ASP A 121 -18.81 21.60 -37.33
N GLN A 122 -19.33 22.31 -38.33
CA GLN A 122 -18.56 23.31 -39.08
C GLN A 122 -18.21 24.51 -38.20
N ARG A 123 -19.13 24.99 -37.35
CA ARG A 123 -18.84 26.03 -36.34
C ARG A 123 -17.78 25.55 -35.35
N HIS A 124 -17.82 24.26 -34.96
CA HIS A 124 -16.78 23.67 -34.11
C HIS A 124 -15.41 23.67 -34.80
N LEU A 125 -15.33 23.22 -36.05
CA LEU A 125 -14.09 23.20 -36.84
C LEU A 125 -13.56 24.62 -37.06
N HIS A 126 -14.44 25.59 -37.27
CA HIS A 126 -14.08 26.99 -37.46
C HIS A 126 -13.39 27.58 -36.22
N ILE A 127 -13.97 27.36 -35.04
CA ILE A 127 -13.33 27.78 -33.78
C ILE A 127 -12.02 26.99 -33.55
N LYS A 128 -12.00 25.69 -33.89
CA LYS A 128 -10.81 24.83 -33.71
C LYS A 128 -9.63 25.28 -34.58
N VAL A 129 -9.83 25.71 -35.84
CA VAL A 129 -8.72 26.15 -36.70
C VAL A 129 -8.09 27.45 -36.18
N HIS A 130 -8.90 28.43 -35.77
CA HIS A 130 -8.39 29.70 -35.23
C HIS A 130 -7.73 29.50 -33.86
N LEU A 131 -8.21 28.54 -33.07
CA LEU A 131 -7.55 28.15 -31.83
C LEU A 131 -6.19 27.48 -32.10
N ASN A 132 -6.10 26.59 -33.07
CA ASN A 132 -4.85 25.93 -33.47
C ASN A 132 -3.83 26.91 -34.08
N ALA A 133 -4.30 27.93 -34.79
CA ALA A 133 -3.47 28.99 -35.37
C ALA A 133 -2.97 29.99 -34.32
N SER A 134 -3.65 30.09 -33.17
CA SER A 134 -3.26 30.98 -32.08
C SER A 134 -2.03 30.46 -31.33
N PRO A 135 -1.05 31.32 -30.98
CA PRO A 135 0.09 30.91 -30.15
C PRO A 135 -0.35 30.33 -28.79
N PRO A 136 0.27 29.25 -28.29
CA PRO A 136 -0.14 28.55 -27.06
C PRO A 136 -0.17 29.43 -25.80
N GLU A 137 0.64 30.49 -25.76
CA GLU A 137 0.81 31.35 -24.59
C GLU A 137 -0.07 32.62 -24.62
N THR A 138 -0.90 32.77 -25.66
CA THR A 138 -1.71 33.98 -25.89
C THR A 138 -3.21 33.69 -25.78
N ILE A 139 -3.97 34.69 -25.31
CA ILE A 139 -5.44 34.62 -25.29
C ILE A 139 -5.92 34.56 -26.75
N PRO A 140 -6.71 33.55 -27.14
CA PRO A 140 -7.11 33.32 -28.52
C PRO A 140 -8.28 34.26 -28.89
N THR A 141 -7.98 35.54 -29.08
CA THR A 141 -8.97 36.60 -29.32
C THR A 141 -9.78 36.35 -30.60
N ALA A 142 -9.15 35.87 -31.67
CA ALA A 142 -9.84 35.53 -32.92
C ALA A 142 -10.88 34.41 -32.73
N ALA A 143 -10.49 33.31 -32.08
CA ALA A 143 -11.41 32.21 -31.79
C ALA A 143 -12.55 32.62 -30.85
N LEU A 144 -12.28 33.49 -29.87
CA LEU A 144 -13.31 34.05 -28.98
C LEU A 144 -14.28 34.98 -29.73
N SER A 145 -13.79 35.81 -30.66
CA SER A 145 -14.64 36.67 -31.49
C SER A 145 -15.61 35.83 -32.30
N ILE A 146 -15.09 34.83 -33.04
CA ILE A 146 -15.91 33.95 -33.89
C ILE A 146 -16.94 33.19 -33.07
N LEU A 147 -16.57 32.72 -31.87
CA LEU A 147 -17.49 32.08 -30.95
C LEU A 147 -18.64 33.02 -30.57
N HIS A 148 -18.35 34.25 -30.15
CA HIS A 148 -19.39 35.23 -29.80
C HIS A 148 -20.21 35.70 -31.01
N ASP A 149 -19.61 35.77 -32.21
CA ASP A 149 -20.32 36.10 -33.45
C ASP A 149 -21.40 35.06 -33.77
N TYR A 150 -21.10 33.76 -33.54
CA TYR A 150 -22.09 32.70 -33.67
C TYR A 150 -23.18 32.75 -32.59
N GLU A 151 -22.85 33.13 -31.35
CA GLU A 151 -23.84 33.37 -30.30
C GLU A 151 -24.80 34.51 -30.68
N ASN A 152 -24.27 35.61 -31.20
CA ASN A 152 -25.05 36.77 -31.65
C ASN A 152 -25.99 36.45 -32.82
N GLN A 153 -25.62 35.47 -33.65
CA GLN A 153 -26.44 34.96 -34.75
C GLN A 153 -27.51 33.94 -34.29
N LEU A 154 -27.65 33.71 -32.98
CA LEU A 154 -28.53 32.67 -32.41
C LEU A 154 -28.20 31.26 -32.92
N ALA A 155 -26.94 31.02 -33.31
CA ALA A 155 -26.43 29.76 -33.81
C ALA A 155 -25.22 29.31 -32.97
N PRO A 156 -25.40 29.05 -31.65
CA PRO A 156 -24.28 28.77 -30.76
C PRO A 156 -23.48 27.55 -31.24
N PRO A 157 -22.15 27.55 -31.08
CA PRO A 157 -21.32 26.40 -31.43
C PRO A 157 -21.52 25.23 -30.46
N ALA A 158 -21.02 24.05 -30.83
CA ALA A 158 -21.03 22.88 -29.96
C ALA A 158 -20.35 23.16 -28.61
N ILE A 159 -20.84 22.52 -27.53
CA ILE A 159 -20.23 22.61 -26.19
C ILE A 159 -18.72 22.25 -26.20
N GLN A 160 -18.31 21.39 -27.13
CA GLN A 160 -16.92 20.97 -27.34
C GLN A 160 -16.01 22.14 -27.77
N SER A 161 -16.56 23.14 -28.47
CA SER A 161 -15.84 24.37 -28.84
C SER A 161 -15.48 25.17 -27.60
N TYR A 162 -16.46 25.39 -26.72
CA TYR A 162 -16.25 26.04 -25.42
C TYR A 162 -15.22 25.29 -24.59
N SER A 163 -15.32 23.95 -24.53
CA SER A 163 -14.36 23.13 -23.76
C SER A 163 -12.93 23.33 -24.25
N LYS A 164 -12.70 23.33 -25.57
CA LYS A 164 -11.37 23.59 -26.16
C LYS A 164 -10.85 24.99 -25.86
N VAL A 165 -11.67 26.02 -26.02
CA VAL A 165 -11.28 27.42 -25.76
C VAL A 165 -10.97 27.61 -24.28
N ILE A 166 -11.85 27.15 -23.38
CA ILE A 166 -11.62 27.20 -21.93
C ILE A 166 -10.34 26.44 -21.55
N LYS A 167 -10.07 25.29 -22.18
CA LYS A 167 -8.86 24.51 -21.91
C LYS A 167 -7.59 25.26 -22.32
N HIS A 168 -7.61 25.93 -23.47
CA HIS A 168 -6.51 26.79 -23.91
C HIS A 168 -6.32 27.98 -22.98
N LEU A 169 -7.40 28.66 -22.59
CA LEU A 169 -7.34 29.75 -21.61
C LEU A 169 -6.75 29.28 -20.26
N PHE A 170 -7.10 28.08 -19.81
CA PHE A 170 -6.52 27.50 -18.60
C PHE A 170 -5.05 27.06 -18.75
N SER A 171 -4.55 26.81 -19.96
CA SER A 171 -3.12 26.53 -20.17
C SER A 171 -2.24 27.78 -20.11
N ILE A 172 -2.81 28.97 -20.22
CA ILE A 172 -2.08 30.23 -20.11
C ILE A 172 -1.92 30.57 -18.62
N PRO A 173 -0.69 30.71 -18.09
CA PRO A 173 -0.43 30.91 -16.67
C PRO A 173 -0.63 32.39 -16.24
N THR A 174 -1.74 33.02 -16.65
CA THR A 174 -2.07 34.41 -16.29
C THR A 174 -3.44 34.52 -15.62
N ALA A 175 -3.57 35.44 -14.65
CA ALA A 175 -4.83 35.66 -13.95
C ALA A 175 -5.95 36.13 -14.90
N THR A 176 -5.60 36.91 -15.92
CA THR A 176 -6.53 37.42 -16.94
C THR A 176 -7.12 36.28 -17.77
N ALA A 177 -6.29 35.36 -18.28
CA ALA A 177 -6.79 34.22 -19.06
C ALA A 177 -7.73 33.31 -18.24
N GLN A 178 -7.41 33.10 -16.96
CA GLN A 178 -8.28 32.37 -16.03
C GLN A 178 -9.62 33.08 -15.83
N ALA A 179 -9.62 34.40 -15.66
CA ALA A 179 -10.85 35.18 -15.53
C ALA A 179 -11.71 35.03 -16.79
N HIS A 180 -11.13 35.13 -17.98
CA HIS A 180 -11.84 34.88 -19.24
C HIS A 180 -12.40 33.47 -19.33
N ALA A 181 -11.68 32.45 -18.84
CA ALA A 181 -12.18 31.06 -18.85
C ALA A 181 -13.41 30.88 -17.96
N TRP A 182 -13.40 31.47 -16.76
CA TRP A 182 -14.53 31.42 -15.83
C TRP A 182 -15.72 32.25 -16.31
N ASP A 183 -15.46 33.41 -16.91
CA ASP A 183 -16.48 34.26 -17.52
C ASP A 183 -17.14 33.55 -18.69
N LEU A 184 -16.34 32.98 -19.61
CA LEU A 184 -16.85 32.20 -20.74
C LEU A 184 -17.68 30.99 -20.28
N PHE A 185 -17.25 30.27 -19.25
CA PHE A 185 -18.06 29.16 -18.69
C PHE A 185 -19.41 29.65 -18.14
N SER A 186 -19.41 30.77 -17.42
CA SER A 186 -20.63 31.34 -16.84
C SER A 186 -21.57 31.88 -17.94
N HIS A 187 -21.00 32.55 -18.94
CA HIS A 187 -21.71 33.09 -20.10
C HIS A 187 -22.34 31.97 -20.94
N MET A 188 -21.57 30.92 -21.25
CA MET A 188 -22.04 29.74 -21.98
C MET A 188 -23.26 29.11 -21.30
N ARG A 189 -23.25 28.98 -19.97
CA ARG A 189 -24.37 28.43 -19.18
C ARG A 189 -25.64 29.26 -19.26
N TYR A 190 -25.52 30.55 -19.57
CA TYR A 190 -26.66 31.45 -19.71
C TYR A 190 -27.17 31.52 -21.14
N VAL A 191 -26.26 31.58 -22.12
CA VAL A 191 -26.59 31.92 -23.52
C VAL A 191 -26.72 30.70 -24.44
N ALA A 192 -25.95 29.64 -24.21
CA ALA A 192 -25.84 28.54 -25.18
C ALA A 192 -26.20 27.17 -24.59
N HIS A 193 -25.54 26.79 -23.48
CA HIS A 193 -25.58 25.43 -22.94
C HIS A 193 -25.88 25.45 -21.43
N PRO A 194 -27.17 25.57 -21.01
CA PRO A 194 -27.56 25.69 -19.60
C PRO A 194 -27.39 24.41 -18.77
N ASP A 195 -27.15 23.27 -19.42
CA ASP A 195 -26.77 22.00 -18.80
C ASP A 195 -25.44 21.51 -19.38
N PRO A 196 -24.30 21.90 -18.78
CA PRO A 196 -22.98 21.46 -19.23
C PRO A 196 -22.83 19.93 -19.15
N ASP A 197 -22.06 19.36 -20.07
CA ASP A 197 -21.77 17.93 -20.03
C ASP A 197 -20.74 17.58 -18.93
N ILE A 198 -20.62 16.27 -18.64
CA ILE A 198 -19.71 15.75 -17.62
C ILE A 198 -18.25 16.14 -17.91
N VAL A 199 -17.86 16.23 -19.18
CA VAL A 199 -16.50 16.57 -19.60
C VAL A 199 -16.19 18.03 -19.21
N MET A 200 -17.12 18.94 -19.46
CA MET A 200 -17.04 20.34 -19.07
C MET A 200 -16.96 20.49 -17.54
N TYR A 201 -17.86 19.85 -16.78
CA TYR A 201 -17.79 19.88 -15.31
C TYR A 201 -16.44 19.35 -14.80
N THR A 202 -15.95 18.23 -15.35
CA THR A 202 -14.63 17.68 -14.99
C THR A 202 -13.51 18.68 -15.20
N GLN A 203 -13.53 19.40 -16.32
CA GLN A 203 -12.54 20.41 -16.67
C GLN A 203 -12.58 21.59 -15.70
N MET A 204 -13.77 22.12 -15.40
CA MET A 204 -13.93 23.25 -14.50
C MET A 204 -13.55 22.89 -13.05
N ILE A 205 -13.99 21.73 -12.56
CA ILE A 205 -13.61 21.23 -11.23
C ILE A 205 -12.08 21.05 -11.14
N ARG A 206 -11.45 20.52 -12.18
CA ARG A 206 -9.98 20.35 -12.20
C ARG A 206 -9.25 21.69 -12.19
N ALA A 207 -9.79 22.71 -12.84
CA ALA A 207 -9.20 24.05 -12.86
C ALA A 207 -9.14 24.70 -11.46
N CYS A 208 -10.06 24.34 -10.55
CA CYS A 208 -10.01 24.75 -9.15
C CYS A 208 -8.77 24.23 -8.39
N ALA A 209 -8.09 23.21 -8.91
CA ALA A 209 -6.92 22.58 -8.30
C ALA A 209 -5.56 23.16 -8.75
N SER A 210 -5.56 24.17 -9.62
CA SER A 210 -4.35 24.73 -10.23
C SER A 210 -3.77 25.91 -9.44
N PHE A 211 -2.44 26.01 -9.36
CA PHE A 211 -1.71 27.12 -8.77
C PHE A 211 -1.16 28.02 -9.88
N TYR A 212 -1.52 29.31 -9.90
CA TYR A 212 -1.11 30.24 -10.96
C TYR A 212 -0.20 31.37 -10.47
N THR A 213 -0.25 31.69 -9.19
CA THR A 213 0.66 32.63 -8.53
C THR A 213 1.03 32.09 -7.16
N ALA A 214 2.21 32.45 -6.65
CA ALA A 214 2.67 32.05 -5.31
C ALA A 214 1.69 32.45 -4.18
N SER A 215 0.73 33.34 -4.45
CA SER A 215 -0.25 33.88 -3.50
C SER A 215 -1.65 33.21 -3.53
N ARG A 216 -2.02 32.43 -4.56
CA ARG A 216 -3.35 31.79 -4.64
C ARG A 216 -3.28 30.29 -4.42
N GLN A 217 -4.02 29.84 -3.41
CA GLN A 217 -4.23 28.43 -3.08
C GLN A 217 -5.31 27.81 -3.97
N ALA A 218 -5.38 26.48 -4.04
CA ALA A 218 -6.50 25.78 -4.66
C ALA A 218 -7.85 26.24 -4.07
N ASP A 219 -8.92 26.20 -4.87
CA ASP A 219 -10.28 26.63 -4.50
C ASP A 219 -11.21 25.41 -4.33
N PRO A 220 -11.12 24.69 -3.19
CA PRO A 220 -11.91 23.49 -2.96
C PRO A 220 -13.40 23.78 -2.77
N GLU A 221 -13.77 25.00 -2.36
CA GLU A 221 -15.17 25.40 -2.13
C GLU A 221 -15.91 25.43 -3.46
N ARG A 222 -15.38 26.16 -4.44
CA ARG A 222 -15.93 26.19 -5.80
C ARG A 222 -15.94 24.80 -6.46
N ALA A 223 -14.92 23.98 -6.20
CA ALA A 223 -14.87 22.61 -6.72
C ALA A 223 -16.01 21.73 -6.17
N LEU A 224 -16.33 21.88 -4.87
CA LEU A 224 -17.41 21.15 -4.21
C LEU A 224 -18.80 21.67 -4.65
N ASP A 225 -18.93 22.98 -4.89
CA ASP A 225 -20.16 23.57 -5.42
C ASP A 225 -20.47 23.04 -6.82
N LEU A 226 -19.48 23.04 -7.73
CA LEU A 226 -19.63 22.47 -9.07
C LEU A 226 -19.89 20.95 -9.02
N TRP A 227 -19.28 20.23 -8.08
CA TRP A 227 -19.56 18.82 -7.84
C TRP A 227 -21.01 18.60 -7.39
N HIS A 228 -21.50 19.43 -6.47
CA HIS A 228 -22.88 19.37 -5.98
C HIS A 228 -23.88 19.69 -7.10
N GLU A 229 -23.65 20.76 -7.85
CA GLU A 229 -24.46 21.14 -9.01
C GLU A 229 -24.55 19.98 -10.01
N MET A 230 -23.42 19.38 -10.38
CA MET A 230 -23.37 18.27 -11.33
C MET A 230 -24.12 17.03 -10.82
N THR A 231 -23.87 16.61 -9.57
CA THR A 231 -24.36 15.33 -9.04
C THR A 231 -25.77 15.38 -8.47
N VAL A 232 -26.15 16.50 -7.85
CA VAL A 232 -27.41 16.65 -7.13
C VAL A 232 -28.43 17.41 -7.97
N GLU A 233 -28.06 18.58 -8.49
CA GLU A 233 -29.00 19.43 -9.23
C GLU A 233 -29.25 18.91 -10.65
N LYS A 234 -28.17 18.65 -11.41
CA LYS A 234 -28.23 18.15 -12.79
C LYS A 234 -28.34 16.63 -12.88
N ARG A 235 -28.06 15.91 -11.79
CA ARG A 235 -28.15 14.45 -11.68
C ARG A 235 -27.29 13.70 -12.70
N HIS A 236 -26.18 14.29 -13.12
CA HIS A 236 -25.20 13.61 -13.96
C HIS A 236 -24.50 12.52 -13.15
N LYS A 237 -24.34 11.33 -13.76
CA LYS A 237 -23.60 10.24 -13.12
C LYS A 237 -22.10 10.57 -13.12
N PRO A 238 -21.40 10.52 -11.97
CA PRO A 238 -19.97 10.74 -11.90
C PRO A 238 -19.18 9.75 -12.78
N THR A 239 -17.95 10.11 -13.13
CA THR A 239 -16.96 9.23 -13.75
C THR A 239 -15.69 9.19 -12.88
N THR A 240 -14.78 8.26 -13.15
CA THR A 240 -13.44 8.28 -12.52
C THR A 240 -12.73 9.63 -12.74
N GLY A 241 -12.93 10.25 -13.90
CA GLY A 241 -12.38 11.57 -14.23
C GLY A 241 -12.90 12.69 -13.33
N THR A 242 -14.21 12.73 -13.06
CA THR A 242 -14.83 13.75 -12.18
C THR A 242 -14.41 13.56 -10.73
N TYR A 243 -14.41 12.32 -10.22
CA TYR A 243 -13.92 12.02 -8.86
C TYR A 243 -12.46 12.47 -8.69
N ASN A 244 -11.61 12.14 -9.67
CA ASN A 244 -10.21 12.58 -9.65
C ASN A 244 -10.06 14.10 -9.62
N ALA A 245 -10.91 14.83 -10.36
CA ALA A 245 -10.87 16.29 -10.39
C ALA A 245 -11.22 16.90 -9.03
N VAL A 246 -12.34 16.48 -8.40
CA VAL A 246 -12.77 17.03 -7.11
C VAL A 246 -11.82 16.62 -5.98
N ILE A 247 -11.36 15.37 -5.96
CA ILE A 247 -10.37 14.87 -5.00
C ILE A 247 -9.07 15.68 -5.10
N LEU A 248 -8.61 15.97 -6.32
CA LEU A 248 -7.41 16.78 -6.54
C LEU A 248 -7.57 18.21 -6.01
N ALA A 249 -8.70 18.87 -6.25
CA ALA A 249 -8.96 20.22 -5.75
C ALA A 249 -8.97 20.26 -4.22
N CYS A 250 -9.70 19.32 -3.59
CA CYS A 250 -9.77 19.20 -2.14
C CYS A 250 -8.41 18.87 -1.50
N ALA A 251 -7.66 17.92 -2.07
CA ALA A 251 -6.36 17.50 -1.55
C ALA A 251 -5.29 18.61 -1.67
N ARG A 252 -5.30 19.38 -2.75
CA ARG A 252 -4.33 20.47 -2.98
C ARG A 252 -4.54 21.72 -2.13
N SER A 253 -5.71 21.88 -1.52
CA SER A 253 -5.99 23.00 -0.62
C SER A 253 -5.01 23.11 0.56
N GLY A 254 -4.44 21.98 1.02
CA GLY A 254 -3.58 21.92 2.20
C GLY A 254 -4.29 22.12 3.55
N ARG A 255 -5.61 22.41 3.56
CA ARG A 255 -6.41 22.53 4.79
C ARG A 255 -6.90 21.14 5.21
N LYS A 256 -6.76 20.80 6.49
CA LYS A 256 -7.10 19.47 7.01
C LYS A 256 -8.56 19.06 6.75
N SER A 257 -9.50 19.99 6.80
CA SER A 257 -10.93 19.74 6.49
C SER A 257 -11.13 19.24 5.06
N TYR A 258 -10.59 19.94 4.07
CA TYR A 258 -10.74 19.57 2.66
C TYR A 258 -9.91 18.33 2.29
N VAL A 259 -8.75 18.11 2.91
CA VAL A 259 -8.02 16.85 2.71
C VAL A 259 -8.82 15.67 3.25
N ASN A 260 -9.49 15.80 4.41
CA ASN A 260 -10.42 14.78 4.89
C ASN A 260 -11.58 14.55 3.93
N GLU A 261 -12.11 15.62 3.34
CA GLU A 261 -13.17 15.54 2.34
C GLU A 261 -12.71 14.82 1.06
N ALA A 262 -11.47 15.04 0.62
CA ALA A 262 -10.87 14.30 -0.48
C ALA A 262 -10.83 12.79 -0.20
N PHE A 263 -10.48 12.38 1.02
CA PHE A 263 -10.53 10.98 1.44
C PHE A 263 -11.96 10.44 1.56
N ARG A 264 -12.91 11.25 2.01
CA ARG A 264 -14.34 10.89 2.05
C ARG A 264 -14.86 10.60 0.65
N LEU A 265 -14.56 11.48 -0.31
CA LEU A 265 -14.92 11.32 -1.73
C LEU A 265 -14.23 10.11 -2.37
N ALA A 266 -12.97 9.83 -2.03
CA ALA A 266 -12.27 8.63 -2.50
C ALA A 266 -12.90 7.33 -1.95
N LYS A 267 -13.42 7.36 -0.72
CA LYS A 267 -14.16 6.24 -0.15
C LYS A 267 -15.54 6.10 -0.82
N GLU A 268 -16.25 7.21 -1.02
CA GLU A 268 -17.52 7.25 -1.73
C GLU A 268 -17.38 6.68 -3.15
N MET A 269 -16.31 7.03 -3.87
CA MET A 269 -15.98 6.51 -5.20
C MET A 269 -15.93 4.97 -5.24
N LEU A 270 -15.42 4.33 -4.17
CA LEU A 270 -15.27 2.88 -4.06
C LEU A 270 -16.51 2.17 -3.51
N ASP A 271 -17.21 2.80 -2.57
CA ASP A 271 -18.35 2.19 -1.90
C ASP A 271 -19.65 2.39 -2.68
N SER A 272 -19.75 3.45 -3.49
CA SER A 272 -20.94 3.73 -4.29
C SER A 272 -20.99 2.86 -5.54
N ASN A 273 -22.14 2.21 -5.76
CA ASN A 273 -22.43 1.41 -6.96
C ASN A 273 -21.49 0.20 -7.15
N ARG A 274 -21.27 -0.59 -6.10
CA ARG A 274 -20.63 -1.89 -6.26
C ARG A 274 -21.52 -2.83 -7.09
N ASP A 275 -20.91 -3.59 -8.01
CA ASP A 275 -21.61 -4.63 -8.75
C ASP A 275 -21.95 -5.83 -7.84
N ALA A 276 -22.69 -6.81 -8.36
CA ALA A 276 -23.08 -8.02 -7.62
C ALA A 276 -21.88 -8.86 -7.11
N TYR A 277 -20.68 -8.62 -7.64
CA TYR A 277 -19.44 -9.27 -7.24
C TYR A 277 -18.59 -8.40 -6.29
N GLY A 278 -19.15 -7.28 -5.81
CA GLY A 278 -18.49 -6.35 -4.90
C GLY A 278 -17.48 -5.42 -5.56
N ARG A 279 -17.40 -5.38 -6.90
CA ARG A 279 -16.44 -4.54 -7.62
C ARG A 279 -16.95 -3.10 -7.68
N PRO A 280 -16.11 -2.09 -7.36
CA PRO A 280 -16.51 -0.70 -7.43
C PRO A 280 -16.78 -0.30 -8.88
N ALA A 281 -17.86 0.47 -9.14
CA ALA A 281 -18.11 1.04 -10.46
C ALA A 281 -16.99 2.00 -10.90
N TYR A 282 -16.31 2.63 -9.93
CA TYR A 282 -15.23 3.58 -10.18
C TYR A 282 -13.96 3.11 -9.44
N ALA A 283 -12.96 2.68 -10.21
CA ALA A 283 -11.68 2.25 -9.65
C ALA A 283 -10.70 3.44 -9.55
N PRO A 284 -9.99 3.61 -8.42
CA PRO A 284 -8.95 4.62 -8.29
C PRO A 284 -7.81 4.35 -9.27
N ASP A 285 -7.25 5.41 -9.83
CA ASP A 285 -6.13 5.35 -10.75
C ASP A 285 -4.90 6.09 -10.19
N LEU A 286 -3.84 6.16 -11.00
CA LEU A 286 -2.62 6.86 -10.60
C LEU A 286 -2.86 8.35 -10.31
N GLY A 287 -3.87 8.96 -10.94
CA GLY A 287 -4.30 10.33 -10.67
C GLY A 287 -4.89 10.47 -9.28
N THR A 288 -5.82 9.56 -8.90
CA THR A 288 -6.41 9.52 -7.55
C THR A 288 -5.33 9.39 -6.48
N PHE A 289 -4.38 8.46 -6.68
CA PHE A 289 -3.29 8.23 -5.73
C PHE A 289 -2.38 9.45 -5.59
N LYS A 290 -1.95 10.05 -6.70
CA LYS A 290 -1.09 11.25 -6.68
C LYS A 290 -1.76 12.43 -5.98
N ALA A 291 -3.05 12.65 -6.25
CA ALA A 291 -3.83 13.70 -5.60
C ALA A 291 -3.87 13.53 -4.08
N LEU A 292 -4.26 12.33 -3.61
CA LEU A 292 -4.35 12.03 -2.18
C LEU A 292 -2.99 12.04 -1.50
N LEU A 293 -1.93 11.55 -2.17
CA LEU A 293 -0.55 11.61 -1.66
C LEU A 293 -0.08 13.04 -1.47
N GLU A 294 -0.40 13.92 -2.41
CA GLU A 294 -0.07 15.34 -2.28
C GLU A 294 -0.77 15.97 -1.07
N GLY A 295 -2.09 15.75 -0.90
CA GLY A 295 -2.84 16.27 0.23
C GLY A 295 -2.41 15.68 1.57
N ALA A 296 -2.19 14.37 1.61
CA ALA A 296 -1.70 13.65 2.77
C ALA A 296 -0.32 14.15 3.23
N ARG A 297 0.60 14.40 2.29
CA ARG A 297 1.92 14.98 2.61
C ARG A 297 1.80 16.36 3.22
N ARG A 298 0.89 17.21 2.72
CA ARG A 298 0.66 18.58 3.23
C ARG A 298 0.14 18.60 4.66
N ILE A 299 -0.62 17.58 5.08
CA ILE A 299 -1.14 17.47 6.46
C ILE A 299 -0.29 16.57 7.38
N GLY A 300 0.84 16.05 6.89
CA GLY A 300 1.74 15.17 7.65
C GLY A 300 1.25 13.73 7.83
N ASP A 301 0.30 13.26 7.01
CA ASP A 301 -0.37 11.96 7.14
C ASP A 301 -0.23 11.10 5.87
N SER A 302 1.01 10.94 5.39
CA SER A 302 1.29 10.20 4.14
C SER A 302 0.89 8.72 4.21
N ALA A 303 0.77 8.15 5.41
CA ALA A 303 0.34 6.78 5.63
C ALA A 303 -1.12 6.53 5.20
N ARG A 304 -1.96 7.56 5.27
CA ARG A 304 -3.39 7.47 4.94
C ARG A 304 -3.70 7.14 3.48
N VAL A 305 -2.74 7.23 2.57
CA VAL A 305 -2.94 6.91 1.15
C VAL A 305 -2.67 5.43 0.84
N ARG A 306 -2.08 4.69 1.79
CA ARG A 306 -1.68 3.28 1.59
C ARG A 306 -2.85 2.37 1.18
N TRP A 307 -4.05 2.61 1.70
CA TRP A 307 -5.21 1.79 1.34
C TRP A 307 -5.64 1.98 -0.13
N ILE A 308 -5.57 3.20 -0.67
CA ILE A 308 -5.83 3.45 -2.11
C ILE A 308 -4.79 2.74 -2.98
N LEU A 309 -3.52 2.74 -2.57
CA LEU A 309 -2.48 2.01 -3.28
C LEU A 309 -2.75 0.49 -3.25
N ALA A 310 -3.21 -0.04 -2.11
CA ALA A 310 -3.60 -1.43 -1.98
C ALA A 310 -4.78 -1.79 -2.90
N GLU A 311 -5.81 -0.94 -2.99
CA GLU A 311 -6.93 -1.12 -3.92
C GLU A 311 -6.48 -1.12 -5.39
N MET A 312 -5.57 -0.22 -5.78
CA MET A 312 -5.00 -0.18 -7.12
C MET A 312 -4.19 -1.43 -7.49
N ILE A 313 -3.46 -2.00 -6.53
CA ILE A 313 -2.67 -3.23 -6.72
C ILE A 313 -3.58 -4.46 -6.72
N GLY A 314 -4.55 -4.52 -5.81
CA GLY A 314 -5.55 -5.58 -5.71
C GLY A 314 -6.40 -5.71 -6.98
N GLY A 315 -6.81 -4.59 -7.57
CA GLY A 315 -7.56 -4.56 -8.83
C GLY A 315 -6.77 -5.09 -10.04
N LYS A 316 -5.44 -4.87 -10.09
CA LYS A 316 -4.57 -5.36 -11.17
C LYS A 316 -4.27 -6.85 -11.09
N SER A 317 -4.35 -7.46 -9.90
CA SER A 317 -4.15 -8.91 -9.69
C SER A 317 -5.27 -9.74 -10.33
N MET A 318 -6.53 -9.26 -10.26
CA MET A 318 -7.70 -9.99 -10.75
C MET A 318 -7.98 -9.81 -12.25
N LEU A 319 -7.49 -8.73 -12.88
CA LEU A 319 -7.65 -8.50 -14.33
C LEU A 319 -6.82 -9.46 -15.20
N LYS A 320 -5.89 -10.23 -14.63
CA LYS A 320 -5.15 -11.28 -15.35
C LYS A 320 -5.92 -12.61 -15.45
N SER A 321 -7.05 -12.78 -14.76
CA SER A 321 -7.77 -14.06 -14.71
C SER A 321 -8.90 -14.21 -15.73
N THR A 322 -9.24 -13.17 -16.48
CA THR A 322 -10.30 -13.22 -17.50
C THR A 322 -9.85 -12.44 -18.71
N TYR A 323 -9.02 -13.04 -19.58
CA TYR A 323 -8.95 -12.80 -21.03
C TYR A 323 -7.78 -13.63 -21.60
N SER A 324 -7.99 -14.94 -21.72
CA SER A 324 -7.20 -15.81 -22.60
C SER A 324 -8.09 -16.28 -23.75
N LYS A 325 -8.26 -15.40 -24.75
CA LYS A 325 -8.53 -15.80 -26.12
C LYS A 325 -7.58 -15.02 -27.04
N PRO A 326 -6.85 -15.69 -27.94
CA PRO A 326 -5.97 -15.01 -28.89
C PRO A 326 -6.83 -14.44 -30.03
N GLY A 327 -6.69 -13.14 -30.29
CA GLY A 327 -7.34 -12.48 -31.43
C GLY A 327 -8.29 -11.34 -31.05
N ASN A 328 -7.76 -10.27 -30.47
CA ASN A 328 -8.20 -8.88 -30.67
C ASN A 328 -7.35 -7.98 -29.77
N GLN A 329 -6.32 -7.32 -30.34
CA GLN A 329 -5.66 -6.20 -29.69
C GLN A 329 -6.51 -4.93 -29.87
N PRO A 330 -6.90 -4.23 -28.80
CA PRO A 330 -7.37 -2.86 -28.92
C PRO A 330 -6.18 -1.93 -29.17
N TYR A 331 -6.36 -1.08 -30.17
CA TYR A 331 -5.47 -0.02 -30.61
C TYR A 331 -5.37 1.09 -29.54
N TYR A 332 -4.48 0.96 -28.55
CA TYR A 332 -4.09 2.08 -27.68
C TYR A 332 -2.61 2.03 -27.36
N GLU A 333 -1.78 2.24 -28.38
CA GLU A 333 -0.40 2.69 -28.20
C GLU A 333 0.06 3.36 -29.50
N ARG A 334 -0.19 4.68 -29.61
CA ARG A 334 0.47 5.50 -30.62
C ARG A 334 0.86 6.86 -30.03
N ARG A 335 2.15 6.95 -29.71
CA ARG A 335 3.06 8.10 -29.65
C ARG A 335 2.49 9.46 -29.16
N LEU A 336 2.85 9.80 -27.93
CA LEU A 336 3.24 11.18 -27.59
C LEU A 336 4.77 11.29 -27.76
N HIS A 337 5.21 11.76 -28.92
CA HIS A 337 6.53 12.37 -29.08
C HIS A 337 6.39 13.85 -28.69
N LEU A 338 6.71 14.17 -27.44
CA LEU A 338 7.04 15.54 -27.05
C LEU A 338 8.56 15.67 -27.14
N GLY A 339 9.01 16.42 -28.14
CA GLY A 339 10.38 16.90 -28.23
C GLY A 339 10.63 17.88 -27.09
N TYR A 340 11.51 17.49 -26.17
CA TYR A 340 12.27 18.42 -25.34
C TYR A 340 13.74 18.10 -25.57
N GLY A 341 14.39 18.94 -26.38
CA GLY A 341 15.83 18.98 -26.52
C GLY A 341 16.43 19.52 -25.22
N GLY A 342 16.81 18.60 -24.33
CA GLY A 342 17.66 18.86 -23.19
C GLY A 342 18.44 17.59 -22.92
N SER A 343 19.77 17.65 -23.04
CA SER A 343 20.66 16.52 -22.84
C SER A 343 20.51 15.96 -21.41
N LEU A 344 19.72 14.90 -21.26
CA LEU A 344 19.73 14.08 -20.05
C LEU A 344 21.05 13.28 -20.03
N PRO A 345 21.78 13.23 -18.90
CA PRO A 345 22.93 12.35 -18.77
C PRO A 345 22.47 10.91 -19.00
N LYS A 346 23.31 10.10 -19.67
CA LYS A 346 23.10 8.65 -19.88
C LYS A 346 22.71 7.98 -18.55
N LEU A 347 21.42 7.90 -18.26
CA LEU A 347 20.88 7.13 -17.15
C LEU A 347 20.98 5.68 -17.59
N LEU A 348 22.01 5.03 -17.05
CA LEU A 348 22.06 3.63 -16.61
C LEU A 348 21.02 2.71 -17.27
N ASP A 349 21.52 1.73 -18.04
CA ASP A 349 20.77 0.63 -18.66
C ASP A 349 19.54 0.23 -17.83
N THR A 350 18.36 0.58 -18.35
CA THR A 350 17.07 0.30 -17.71
C THR A 350 16.84 -1.20 -17.50
N GLU A 351 17.42 -2.07 -18.32
CA GLU A 351 17.43 -3.53 -18.09
C GLU A 351 18.29 -3.94 -16.89
N LEU A 352 19.45 -3.30 -16.70
CA LEU A 352 20.32 -3.55 -15.56
C LEU A 352 19.67 -3.05 -14.26
N ILE A 353 18.96 -1.92 -14.32
CA ILE A 353 18.16 -1.38 -13.21
C ILE A 353 17.00 -2.32 -12.87
N MET A 354 16.24 -2.78 -13.88
CA MET A 354 15.09 -3.67 -13.67
C MET A 354 15.49 -5.05 -13.15
N ALA A 355 16.59 -5.62 -13.64
CA ALA A 355 17.14 -6.89 -13.14
C ALA A 355 17.63 -6.79 -11.69
N ASN A 356 18.11 -5.61 -11.26
CA ASN A 356 18.62 -5.39 -9.92
C ASN A 356 17.50 -5.11 -8.89
N ILE A 357 16.35 -4.57 -9.31
CA ILE A 357 15.21 -4.27 -8.42
C ILE A 357 14.52 -5.55 -7.90
N PHE A 358 14.54 -6.64 -8.67
CA PHE A 358 13.91 -7.92 -8.28
C PHE A 358 14.90 -8.96 -7.76
N LYS A 359 16.16 -8.58 -7.48
CA LYS A 359 17.14 -9.50 -6.89
C LYS A 359 16.68 -9.88 -5.48
N PRO A 360 16.65 -11.19 -5.12
CA PRO A 360 16.37 -11.60 -3.75
C PRO A 360 17.32 -10.92 -2.77
N ALA A 361 16.80 -10.58 -1.58
CA ALA A 361 17.63 -10.05 -0.52
C ALA A 361 18.78 -11.02 -0.20
N PRO A 362 19.98 -10.52 0.14
CA PRO A 362 21.07 -11.38 0.59
C PRO A 362 20.63 -12.18 1.82
N PRO A 363 21.20 -13.38 2.05
CA PRO A 363 20.91 -14.15 3.25
C PRO A 363 21.26 -13.33 4.50
N PRO A 364 20.48 -13.45 5.59
CA PRO A 364 20.75 -12.72 6.81
C PRO A 364 22.06 -13.19 7.46
N PRO A 365 22.69 -12.37 8.33
CA PRO A 365 23.94 -12.75 9.01
C PRO A 365 23.82 -14.02 9.86
N THR A 366 22.64 -14.28 10.42
CA THR A 366 22.31 -15.51 11.17
C THR A 366 20.86 -15.91 10.93
N LYS A 367 20.46 -17.11 11.37
CA LYS A 367 19.06 -17.57 11.33
C LYS A 367 18.10 -16.73 12.19
N LEU A 368 18.61 -15.84 13.04
CA LEU A 368 17.80 -14.85 13.75
C LEU A 368 17.08 -13.89 12.78
N GLY A 369 17.70 -13.57 11.64
CA GLY A 369 17.11 -12.74 10.57
C GLY A 369 16.15 -13.49 9.64
N VAL A 370 15.84 -14.76 9.92
CA VAL A 370 14.81 -15.54 9.20
C VAL A 370 13.47 -15.35 9.92
N TYR A 371 12.81 -14.24 9.61
CA TYR A 371 11.64 -13.79 10.33
C TYR A 371 10.39 -14.66 10.11
N ARG A 372 9.65 -14.92 11.20
CA ARG A 372 8.44 -15.74 11.23
C ARG A 372 7.21 -14.88 11.50
N THR A 373 6.08 -15.24 10.90
CA THR A 373 4.78 -14.61 11.22
C THR A 373 4.48 -14.76 12.70
N PHE A 374 4.12 -13.66 13.38
CA PHE A 374 3.95 -13.63 14.82
C PHE A 374 2.77 -14.49 15.29
N SER A 375 1.58 -14.28 14.74
CA SER A 375 0.42 -15.14 15.00
C SER A 375 -0.57 -15.09 13.83
N SER A 376 -1.65 -15.87 13.86
CA SER A 376 -2.70 -15.72 12.85
C SER A 376 -3.49 -14.41 12.97
N GLN A 377 -3.44 -13.77 14.15
CA GLN A 377 -4.05 -12.46 14.39
C GLN A 377 -3.08 -11.29 14.13
N ALA A 378 -1.79 -11.56 14.01
CA ALA A 378 -0.75 -10.55 13.81
C ALA A 378 0.24 -11.00 12.71
N GLY A 379 0.04 -10.46 11.50
CA GLY A 379 0.83 -10.80 10.31
C GLY A 379 2.27 -10.29 10.30
N VAL A 380 2.68 -9.50 11.31
CA VAL A 380 4.04 -8.98 11.47
C VAL A 380 5.06 -10.11 11.53
N ARG A 381 6.24 -9.89 10.96
CA ARG A 381 7.31 -10.90 10.90
C ARG A 381 8.42 -10.57 11.90
N LEU A 382 8.62 -11.46 12.86
CA LEU A 382 9.54 -11.26 13.97
C LEU A 382 10.65 -12.31 13.96
N SER A 383 11.76 -11.94 14.59
CA SER A 383 12.87 -12.84 14.87
C SER A 383 12.37 -14.02 15.68
N PRO A 384 12.81 -15.26 15.38
CA PRO A 384 12.32 -16.46 16.06
C PRO A 384 12.64 -16.51 17.56
N LEU A 385 13.63 -15.71 18.00
CA LEU A 385 13.97 -15.50 19.41
C LEU A 385 13.83 -14.01 19.75
N CYS A 386 13.10 -13.70 20.81
CA CYS A 386 12.90 -12.36 21.34
C CYS A 386 14.00 -12.03 22.35
N LEU A 387 14.61 -10.84 22.27
CA LEU A 387 15.54 -10.37 23.29
C LEU A 387 14.79 -9.77 24.47
N GLY A 388 14.88 -10.40 25.63
CA GLY A 388 14.38 -9.86 26.90
C GLY A 388 15.32 -8.81 27.48
N ALA A 389 14.79 -7.62 27.75
CA ALA A 389 15.53 -6.45 28.21
C ALA A 389 15.51 -6.27 29.76
N MET A 390 15.04 -7.26 30.52
CA MET A 390 14.99 -7.19 31.99
C MET A 390 16.38 -6.98 32.64
N SER A 391 17.46 -7.42 31.97
CA SER A 391 18.83 -7.19 32.42
C SER A 391 19.44 -5.87 31.93
N ILE A 392 18.82 -5.18 30.97
CA ILE A 392 19.33 -3.93 30.39
C ILE A 392 19.23 -2.80 31.41
N GLY A 393 20.35 -2.45 32.05
CA GLY A 393 20.43 -1.46 33.13
C GLY A 393 21.20 -1.98 34.35
N ASP A 394 21.46 -1.10 35.30
CA ASP A 394 22.37 -1.33 36.43
C ASP A 394 21.68 -1.33 37.81
N LYS A 395 20.37 -1.03 37.88
CA LYS A 395 19.65 -0.80 39.15
C LYS A 395 19.41 -2.06 39.96
N TRP A 396 19.42 -3.23 39.33
CA TRP A 396 19.16 -4.53 39.98
C TRP A 396 20.39 -5.44 40.04
N ASN A 397 21.60 -4.88 39.98
CA ASN A 397 22.85 -5.63 39.96
C ASN A 397 22.97 -6.66 41.11
N ASP A 398 22.46 -6.34 42.31
CA ASP A 398 22.50 -7.22 43.48
C ASP A 398 21.68 -8.51 43.34
N THR A 399 20.66 -8.51 42.47
CA THR A 399 19.69 -9.63 42.35
C THR A 399 19.65 -10.25 40.96
N MET A 400 20.08 -9.52 39.92
CA MET A 400 20.09 -9.95 38.53
C MET A 400 21.51 -10.21 37.98
N GLY A 401 22.53 -9.83 38.75
CA GLY A 401 23.94 -9.85 38.36
C GLY A 401 24.35 -8.57 37.64
N GLN A 402 25.65 -8.28 37.67
CA GLN A 402 26.24 -7.02 37.18
C GLN A 402 26.02 -6.81 35.69
N MET A 403 25.46 -5.65 35.33
CA MET A 403 25.32 -5.13 33.98
C MET A 403 25.44 -3.60 34.03
N ASP A 404 26.22 -3.03 33.13
CA ASP A 404 26.35 -1.59 32.98
C ASP A 404 25.75 -1.12 31.65
N ARG A 405 25.78 0.20 31.43
CA ARG A 405 25.25 0.81 30.21
C ARG A 405 26.02 0.37 28.96
N GLU A 406 27.34 0.26 29.03
CA GLU A 406 28.17 -0.13 27.88
C GLU A 406 27.87 -1.57 27.46
N SER A 407 27.84 -2.50 28.41
CA SER A 407 27.50 -3.91 28.18
C SER A 407 26.06 -4.06 27.69
N SER A 408 25.15 -3.19 28.14
CA SER A 408 23.78 -3.12 27.63
C SER A 408 23.73 -2.76 26.15
N ILE A 409 24.42 -1.69 25.75
CA ILE A 409 24.50 -1.27 24.35
C ILE A 409 25.20 -2.35 23.51
N LYS A 410 26.25 -2.99 24.04
CA LYS A 410 26.95 -4.09 23.36
C LYS A 410 26.03 -5.27 23.07
N LEU A 411 25.18 -5.66 24.03
CA LEU A 411 24.20 -6.73 23.84
C LEU A 411 23.12 -6.35 22.82
N LEU A 412 22.60 -5.12 22.88
CA LEU A 412 21.60 -4.61 21.94
C LEU A 412 22.15 -4.56 20.50
N ASN A 413 23.38 -4.06 20.33
CA ASN A 413 24.08 -4.06 19.04
C ASN A 413 24.25 -5.49 18.51
N ALA A 414 24.78 -6.40 19.33
CA ALA A 414 24.99 -7.78 18.90
C ALA A 414 23.68 -8.46 18.44
N TYR A 415 22.57 -8.26 19.16
CA TYR A 415 21.28 -8.80 18.75
C TYR A 415 20.80 -8.23 17.42
N PHE A 416 20.86 -6.91 17.24
CA PHE A 416 20.45 -6.26 16.00
C PHE A 416 21.34 -6.67 14.81
N ASP A 417 22.66 -6.66 14.99
CA ASP A 417 23.64 -6.95 13.94
C ASP A 417 23.58 -8.43 13.51
N MET A 418 23.07 -9.33 14.35
CA MET A 418 22.78 -10.73 14.00
C MET A 418 21.46 -10.90 13.23
N GLY A 419 20.71 -9.82 13.00
CA GLY A 419 19.41 -9.82 12.32
C GLY A 419 18.20 -9.82 13.26
N GLY A 420 18.40 -9.50 14.54
CA GLY A 420 17.34 -9.44 15.54
C GLY A 420 16.47 -8.19 15.43
N ASN A 421 15.15 -8.36 15.54
CA ASN A 421 14.18 -7.26 15.47
C ASN A 421 13.13 -7.27 16.59
N PHE A 422 13.11 -8.23 17.51
CA PHE A 422 12.06 -8.33 18.53
C PHE A 422 12.63 -8.19 19.94
N ILE A 423 12.29 -7.09 20.63
CA ILE A 423 12.79 -6.78 21.98
C ILE A 423 11.62 -6.61 22.95
N ASP A 424 11.68 -7.30 24.09
CA ASP A 424 10.68 -7.27 25.16
C ASP A 424 11.25 -6.57 26.41
N THR A 425 10.66 -5.44 26.78
CA THR A 425 10.99 -4.67 28.01
C THR A 425 9.74 -4.49 28.87
N ALA A 426 9.82 -3.71 29.96
CA ALA A 426 8.68 -3.31 30.78
C ALA A 426 8.97 -1.99 31.49
N ASN A 427 7.92 -1.24 31.79
CA ASN A 427 8.02 0.06 32.47
C ASN A 427 8.77 0.04 33.80
N VAL A 428 8.76 -1.10 34.51
CA VAL A 428 9.40 -1.30 35.81
C VAL A 428 10.83 -1.83 35.74
N TYR A 429 11.27 -2.33 34.58
CA TYR A 429 12.56 -3.02 34.47
C TYR A 429 13.73 -2.08 34.79
N GLN A 430 14.61 -2.54 35.69
CA GLN A 430 15.79 -1.80 36.14
C GLN A 430 15.42 -0.40 36.67
N GLU A 431 14.34 -0.31 37.44
CA GLU A 431 13.78 0.97 37.90
C GLU A 431 13.61 1.98 36.76
N GLU A 432 12.97 1.53 35.68
CA GLU A 432 12.69 2.28 34.45
C GLU A 432 13.89 2.42 33.48
N ALA A 433 15.12 2.17 33.93
CA ALA A 433 16.33 2.39 33.12
C ALA A 433 16.38 1.54 31.84
N SER A 434 15.71 0.38 31.81
CA SER A 434 15.68 -0.49 30.64
C SER A 434 15.06 0.20 29.42
N GLU A 435 13.92 0.87 29.61
CA GLU A 435 13.25 1.61 28.54
C GLU A 435 14.04 2.86 28.13
N GLU A 436 14.69 3.54 29.08
CA GLU A 436 15.50 4.73 28.83
C GLU A 436 16.74 4.42 27.98
N ILE A 437 17.46 3.34 28.33
CA ILE A 437 18.63 2.88 27.58
C ILE A 437 18.22 2.42 26.19
N LEU A 438 17.13 1.64 26.09
CA LEU A 438 16.64 1.15 24.81
C LEU A 438 16.17 2.30 23.91
N GLY A 439 15.42 3.26 24.44
CA GLY A 439 14.94 4.43 23.70
C GLY A 439 16.08 5.28 23.14
N GLU A 440 17.08 5.59 23.95
CA GLU A 440 18.26 6.32 23.50
C GLU A 440 19.05 5.54 22.44
N TRP A 441 19.25 4.24 22.65
CA TRP A 441 19.96 3.39 21.69
C TRP A 441 19.27 3.36 20.32
N MET A 442 17.94 3.23 20.30
CA MET A 442 17.15 3.25 19.05
C MET A 442 17.21 4.60 18.34
N GLU A 443 17.06 5.70 19.10
CA GLU A 443 17.08 7.07 18.58
C GLU A 443 18.46 7.40 17.98
N ASN A 444 19.54 7.15 18.72
CA ASN A 444 20.91 7.41 18.27
C ASN A 444 21.27 6.66 16.98
N ARG A 445 20.67 5.49 16.74
CA ARG A 445 20.90 4.68 15.53
C ARG A 445 19.89 4.94 14.41
N GLY A 446 18.79 5.66 14.68
CA GLY A 446 17.72 5.89 13.69
C GLY A 446 17.02 4.60 13.23
N ILE A 447 16.87 3.61 14.12
CA ILE A 447 16.39 2.26 13.76
C ILE A 447 15.07 1.86 14.40
N ARG A 448 14.34 2.79 15.05
CA ARG A 448 13.07 2.50 15.73
C ARG A 448 12.08 1.71 14.85
N ASP A 449 11.92 2.10 13.59
CA ASP A 449 10.97 1.47 12.65
C ASP A 449 11.44 0.10 12.11
N GLN A 450 12.70 -0.28 12.37
CA GLN A 450 13.24 -1.59 12.04
C GLN A 450 13.03 -2.61 13.16
N LEU A 451 12.52 -2.16 14.32
CA LEU A 451 12.38 -2.93 15.54
C LEU A 451 10.90 -3.10 15.89
N PHE A 452 10.61 -4.23 16.54
CA PHE A 452 9.36 -4.55 17.19
C PHE A 452 9.59 -4.51 18.70
N ILE A 453 9.08 -3.46 19.34
CA ILE A 453 9.27 -3.18 20.76
C ILE A 453 8.02 -3.52 21.54
N ALA A 454 8.15 -4.50 22.43
CA ALA A 454 7.13 -4.82 23.40
C ALA A 454 7.44 -4.21 24.76
N THR A 455 6.44 -3.58 25.40
CA THR A 455 6.52 -3.15 26.80
C THR A 455 5.26 -3.56 27.56
N LYS A 456 5.19 -3.26 28.85
CA LYS A 456 4.15 -3.74 29.76
C LYS A 456 3.76 -2.69 30.78
N TYR A 457 2.49 -2.71 31.18
CA TYR A 457 1.98 -1.95 32.33
C TYR A 457 1.39 -2.90 33.39
N THR A 458 0.76 -2.41 34.46
CA THR A 458 0.22 -3.14 35.65
C THR A 458 1.11 -3.07 36.89
N ILE A 459 2.42 -3.30 36.78
CA ILE A 459 3.30 -3.34 37.96
C ILE A 459 3.64 -1.92 38.45
N PRO A 460 3.71 -1.68 39.77
CA PRO A 460 4.10 -0.37 40.33
C PRO A 460 5.53 0.05 39.94
N PHE A 461 5.65 0.78 38.83
CA PHE A 461 6.95 1.21 38.31
C PHE A 461 7.54 2.42 39.05
N LYS A 462 6.72 3.19 39.77
CA LYS A 462 7.14 4.32 40.63
C LYS A 462 7.35 3.95 42.11
N ARG A 463 7.51 2.67 42.43
CA ARG A 463 7.59 2.21 43.84
C ARG A 463 8.77 2.79 44.62
N SER A 464 9.92 2.93 43.97
CA SER A 464 11.18 3.38 44.59
C SER A 464 11.35 4.91 44.57
N ASP A 465 10.51 5.65 43.84
CA ASP A 465 10.64 7.11 43.71
C ASP A 465 10.11 7.81 44.98
N PRO A 466 10.98 8.49 45.76
CA PRO A 466 10.57 9.17 46.98
C PRO A 466 9.75 10.44 46.71
N LYS A 467 9.79 10.99 45.50
CA LYS A 467 9.04 12.21 45.13
C LYS A 467 7.56 11.91 44.87
N ILE A 468 7.23 10.64 44.59
CA ILE A 468 5.86 10.21 44.33
C ILE A 468 5.22 9.76 45.64
N ILE A 469 4.41 10.63 46.23
CA ILE A 469 3.67 10.33 47.47
C ILE A 469 2.54 9.33 47.18
N GLN A 470 1.70 9.60 46.17
CA GLN A 470 0.52 8.79 45.85
C GLN A 470 0.82 7.73 44.78
N LYS A 471 1.37 6.59 45.20
CA LYS A 471 1.82 5.50 44.31
C LYS A 471 0.71 4.63 43.72
N VAL A 472 -0.50 4.69 44.29
CA VAL A 472 -1.65 3.85 43.88
C VAL A 472 -2.04 4.01 42.40
N ASN A 473 -1.81 5.19 41.82
CA ASN A 473 -2.15 5.48 40.42
C ASN A 473 -1.17 4.90 39.39
N TYR A 474 -0.08 4.25 39.83
CA TYR A 474 0.99 3.73 38.98
C TYR A 474 1.00 2.19 38.91
N MET A 475 -0.11 1.54 39.29
CA MET A 475 -0.24 0.08 39.33
C MET A 475 -1.67 -0.38 38.98
N ARG A 476 -1.84 -1.69 38.75
CA ARG A 476 -3.09 -2.38 38.39
C ARG A 476 -3.54 -2.11 36.94
N ASN A 477 -4.68 -2.71 36.55
CA ASN A 477 -5.13 -2.75 35.15
C ASN A 477 -6.07 -1.62 34.75
N ASN A 478 -6.51 -0.79 35.71
CA ASN A 478 -7.45 0.31 35.50
C ASN A 478 -6.96 1.33 34.47
N ALA A 479 -7.91 2.06 33.88
CA ALA A 479 -7.65 3.04 32.82
C ALA A 479 -6.65 4.13 33.21
N LYS A 480 -6.64 4.58 34.48
CA LYS A 480 -5.75 5.63 34.96
C LYS A 480 -4.29 5.18 34.99
N SER A 481 -4.03 3.98 35.52
CA SER A 481 -2.69 3.39 35.55
C SER A 481 -2.18 3.09 34.16
N MET A 482 -3.04 2.55 33.29
CA MET A 482 -2.72 2.29 31.88
C MET A 482 -2.28 3.57 31.17
N HIS A 483 -3.08 4.63 31.25
CA HIS A 483 -2.78 5.92 30.63
C HIS A 483 -1.43 6.46 31.09
N ILE A 484 -1.20 6.55 32.41
CA ILE A 484 0.07 7.04 32.96
C ILE A 484 1.25 6.18 32.50
N SER A 485 1.11 4.86 32.56
CA SER A 485 2.19 3.93 32.23
C SER A 485 2.61 4.06 30.76
N VAL A 486 1.65 4.17 29.85
CA VAL A 486 1.91 4.29 28.41
C VAL A 486 2.59 5.61 28.08
N GLU A 487 2.09 6.74 28.60
CA GLU A 487 2.74 8.05 28.38
C GLU A 487 4.20 8.07 28.86
N HIS A 488 4.46 7.48 30.03
CA HIS A 488 5.82 7.38 30.56
C HIS A 488 6.70 6.44 29.71
N SER A 489 6.16 5.32 29.26
CA SER A 489 6.91 4.35 28.45
C SER A 489 7.28 4.95 27.09
N LEU A 490 6.33 5.62 26.41
CA LEU A 490 6.57 6.32 25.14
C LEU A 490 7.69 7.37 25.26
N LYS A 491 7.68 8.16 26.36
CA LYS A 491 8.73 9.14 26.64
C LYS A 491 10.10 8.49 26.85
N LYS A 492 10.19 7.42 27.63
CA LYS A 492 11.46 6.72 27.92
C LYS A 492 12.01 6.01 26.68
N LEU A 493 11.12 5.36 25.93
CA LEU A 493 11.43 4.70 24.65
C LEU A 493 11.69 5.68 23.49
N ARG A 494 11.48 6.98 23.71
CA ARG A 494 11.69 8.06 22.72
C ARG A 494 10.98 7.78 21.39
N THR A 495 9.72 7.37 21.47
CA THR A 495 8.91 6.99 20.31
C THR A 495 7.46 7.41 20.50
N SER A 496 6.71 7.52 19.40
CA SER A 496 5.29 7.87 19.41
C SER A 496 4.35 6.67 19.49
N TYR A 497 4.87 5.45 19.34
CA TYR A 497 4.08 4.22 19.33
C TYR A 497 4.82 3.03 19.97
N ILE A 498 4.06 2.13 20.56
CA ILE A 498 4.48 0.81 21.03
C ILE A 498 4.03 -0.22 20.00
N ASP A 499 4.87 -1.21 19.68
CA ASP A 499 4.44 -2.27 18.76
C ASP A 499 3.53 -3.25 19.46
N LEU A 500 3.85 -3.59 20.72
CA LEU A 500 3.09 -4.53 21.52
C LEU A 500 3.01 -4.12 22.99
N LEU A 501 1.81 -3.78 23.48
CA LEU A 501 1.59 -3.55 24.91
C LEU A 501 1.04 -4.81 25.59
N TYR A 502 1.76 -5.28 26.61
CA TYR A 502 1.27 -6.33 27.51
C TYR A 502 0.52 -5.77 28.72
N VAL A 503 -0.64 -6.35 29.01
CA VAL A 503 -1.14 -6.43 30.40
C VAL A 503 -0.20 -7.38 31.15
N HIS A 504 0.61 -6.90 32.09
CA HIS A 504 1.70 -7.71 32.66
C HIS A 504 1.20 -8.77 33.65
N PHE A 505 0.14 -8.46 34.39
CA PHE A 505 -0.52 -9.35 35.35
C PHE A 505 -2.03 -9.08 35.34
N TRP A 506 -2.85 -10.11 35.59
CA TRP A 506 -4.27 -9.89 35.84
C TRP A 506 -4.51 -9.54 37.31
N ASP A 507 -5.21 -8.43 37.57
CA ASP A 507 -5.38 -7.88 38.93
C ASP A 507 -6.67 -8.35 39.65
N PHE A 508 -7.58 -9.03 38.96
CA PHE A 508 -8.89 -9.50 39.44
C PHE A 508 -9.84 -8.42 40.00
N GLU A 509 -9.49 -7.13 39.88
CA GLU A 509 -10.29 -6.01 40.36
C GLU A 509 -10.82 -5.17 39.21
N THR A 510 -10.06 -5.04 38.13
CA THR A 510 -10.47 -4.30 36.94
C THR A 510 -11.28 -5.21 36.02
N SER A 511 -12.47 -4.78 35.62
CA SER A 511 -13.34 -5.57 34.74
C SER A 511 -12.72 -5.79 33.36
N VAL A 512 -13.01 -6.94 32.72
CA VAL A 512 -12.62 -7.21 31.33
C VAL A 512 -13.07 -6.09 30.38
N LYS A 513 -14.29 -5.59 30.56
CA LYS A 513 -14.83 -4.50 29.76
C LYS A 513 -13.95 -3.26 29.84
N GLU A 514 -13.61 -2.80 31.05
CA GLU A 514 -12.77 -1.61 31.22
C GLU A 514 -11.39 -1.80 30.59
N VAL A 515 -10.75 -2.95 30.83
CA VAL A 515 -9.42 -3.23 30.27
C VAL A 515 -9.45 -3.21 28.75
N MET A 516 -10.37 -3.98 28.14
CA MET A 516 -10.42 -4.10 26.68
C MET A 516 -10.88 -2.82 25.97
N ASP A 517 -11.80 -2.04 26.56
CA ASP A 517 -12.20 -0.74 26.00
C ASP A 517 -11.03 0.23 25.96
N ASN A 518 -10.26 0.32 27.04
CA ASN A 518 -9.13 1.26 27.12
C ASN A 518 -7.92 0.80 26.30
N LEU A 519 -7.62 -0.49 26.27
CA LEU A 519 -6.59 -1.04 25.36
C LEU A 519 -6.95 -0.78 23.90
N HIS A 520 -8.22 -0.97 23.52
CA HIS A 520 -8.66 -0.67 22.17
C HIS A 520 -8.55 0.82 21.83
N HIS A 521 -8.84 1.73 22.78
CA HIS A 521 -8.61 3.15 22.57
C HIS A 521 -7.13 3.49 22.34
N LEU A 522 -6.19 2.81 23.01
CA LEU A 522 -4.77 2.99 22.73
C LEU A 522 -4.42 2.60 21.30
N VAL A 523 -4.92 1.45 20.84
CA VAL A 523 -4.73 0.98 19.46
C VAL A 523 -5.36 1.95 18.46
N ALA A 524 -6.61 2.36 18.68
CA ALA A 524 -7.31 3.31 17.83
C ALA A 524 -6.63 4.69 17.77
N SER A 525 -5.96 5.10 18.84
CA SER A 525 -5.17 6.34 18.90
C SER A 525 -3.79 6.24 18.24
N GLY A 526 -3.36 5.04 17.83
CA GLY A 526 -2.05 4.79 17.23
C GLY A 526 -0.88 4.77 18.22
N LYS A 527 -1.14 4.79 19.53
CA LYS A 527 -0.10 4.70 20.58
C LYS A 527 0.39 3.27 20.81
N ASP A 528 -0.40 2.29 20.41
CA ASP A 528 -0.07 0.88 20.43
C ASP A 528 -0.56 0.22 19.14
N ILE A 529 0.09 -0.85 18.69
CA ILE A 529 -0.28 -1.56 17.44
C ILE A 529 -0.93 -2.90 17.76
N TYR A 530 -0.32 -3.68 18.65
CA TYR A 530 -0.76 -5.03 19.00
C TYR A 530 -0.94 -5.18 20.51
N LEU A 531 -1.92 -5.99 20.91
CA LEU A 531 -2.19 -6.27 22.32
C LEU A 531 -1.66 -7.63 22.73
N GLY A 532 -1.04 -7.68 23.91
CA GLY A 532 -0.59 -8.89 24.56
C GLY A 532 -1.09 -8.98 26.00
N ILE A 533 -1.03 -10.18 26.56
CA ILE A 533 -1.30 -10.40 27.99
C ILE A 533 -0.28 -11.38 28.57
N SER A 534 0.07 -11.18 29.84
CA SER A 534 1.04 -11.98 30.58
C SER A 534 0.46 -12.36 31.94
N ASN A 535 0.83 -13.54 32.44
CA ASN A 535 0.45 -14.03 33.77
C ASN A 535 -1.05 -13.86 34.13
N ALA A 536 -1.95 -14.32 33.26
CA ALA A 536 -3.39 -14.27 33.43
C ALA A 536 -4.05 -15.65 33.25
N PRO A 537 -5.12 -15.99 33.98
CA PRO A 537 -5.83 -17.25 33.78
C PRO A 537 -6.39 -17.40 32.36
N ALA A 538 -6.37 -18.61 31.81
CA ALA A 538 -6.85 -18.89 30.45
C ALA A 538 -8.31 -18.44 30.21
N TRP A 539 -9.18 -18.63 31.21
CA TRP A 539 -10.60 -18.24 31.12
C TRP A 539 -10.78 -16.71 31.05
N VAL A 540 -9.92 -15.94 31.72
CA VAL A 540 -9.93 -14.46 31.65
C VAL A 540 -9.56 -14.02 30.24
N VAL A 541 -8.49 -14.58 29.68
CA VAL A 541 -8.04 -14.25 28.32
C VAL A 541 -9.11 -14.62 27.30
N SER A 542 -9.74 -15.78 27.47
CA SER A 542 -10.84 -16.24 26.62
C SER A 542 -12.03 -15.28 26.68
N GLN A 543 -12.43 -14.85 27.87
CA GLN A 543 -13.49 -13.85 28.06
C GLN A 543 -13.13 -12.49 27.46
N ALA A 544 -11.88 -12.04 27.61
CA ALA A 544 -11.40 -10.77 27.09
C ALA A 544 -11.33 -10.74 25.56
N ASN A 545 -10.82 -11.81 24.94
CA ASN A 545 -10.80 -11.93 23.49
C ASN A 545 -12.21 -12.07 22.91
N GLN A 546 -13.08 -12.86 23.55
CA GLN A 546 -14.48 -12.96 23.12
C GLN A 546 -15.19 -11.61 23.21
N TYR A 547 -15.03 -10.89 24.33
CA TYR A 547 -15.57 -9.54 24.49
C TYR A 547 -15.09 -8.59 23.39
N ALA A 548 -13.80 -8.64 23.05
CA ALA A 548 -13.25 -7.80 21.99
C ALA A 548 -13.86 -8.13 20.62
N LEU A 549 -13.91 -9.41 20.25
CA LEU A 549 -14.49 -9.86 18.98
C LEU A 549 -15.96 -9.46 18.86
N ASP A 550 -16.77 -9.70 19.88
CA ASP A 550 -18.21 -9.41 19.89
C ASP A 550 -18.52 -7.91 19.81
N ASN A 551 -17.56 -7.06 20.18
CA ASN A 551 -17.72 -5.61 20.20
C ASN A 551 -16.86 -4.89 19.15
N GLY A 552 -16.30 -5.61 18.18
CA GLY A 552 -15.48 -5.03 17.10
C GLY A 552 -14.20 -4.34 17.60
N LYS A 553 -13.63 -4.81 18.72
CA LYS A 553 -12.40 -4.29 19.33
C LYS A 553 -11.21 -5.19 19.02
N THR A 554 -10.02 -4.64 19.28
CA THR A 554 -8.75 -5.36 19.09
C THR A 554 -8.60 -6.45 20.16
N PRO A 555 -8.46 -7.74 19.79
CA PRO A 555 -8.20 -8.82 20.76
C PRO A 555 -6.70 -8.92 21.09
N PHE A 556 -6.35 -9.69 22.13
CA PHE A 556 -4.98 -10.09 22.38
C PHE A 556 -4.49 -11.05 21.29
N CYS A 557 -3.29 -10.79 20.76
CA CYS A 557 -2.67 -11.59 19.70
C CYS A 557 -1.51 -12.49 20.20
N VAL A 558 -1.11 -12.33 21.46
CA VAL A 558 -0.01 -13.09 22.09
C VAL A 558 -0.22 -13.22 23.60
N TYR A 559 0.18 -14.38 24.13
CA TYR A 559 0.27 -14.63 25.55
C TYR A 559 1.73 -14.82 25.97
N GLN A 560 2.22 -14.03 26.92
CA GLN A 560 3.54 -14.19 27.51
C GLN A 560 3.45 -15.04 28.79
N ALA A 561 4.19 -16.15 28.83
CA ALA A 561 4.05 -17.17 29.88
C ALA A 561 5.38 -17.57 30.49
N ARG A 562 5.38 -17.99 31.77
CA ARG A 562 6.49 -18.76 32.31
C ARG A 562 6.41 -20.17 31.75
N TRP A 563 7.37 -20.56 30.93
CA TRP A 563 7.38 -21.91 30.35
C TRP A 563 8.80 -22.34 30.05
N ASN A 564 9.16 -23.51 30.57
CA ASN A 564 10.41 -24.19 30.25
C ASN A 564 10.21 -25.69 30.39
N VAL A 565 11.29 -26.45 30.23
CA VAL A 565 11.24 -27.91 30.23
C VAL A 565 10.83 -28.50 31.59
N ILE A 566 10.93 -27.72 32.68
CA ILE A 566 10.52 -28.10 34.04
C ILE A 566 9.14 -27.53 34.39
N GLU A 567 8.96 -26.21 34.23
CA GLU A 567 7.70 -25.52 34.51
C GLU A 567 6.78 -25.57 33.28
N ARG A 568 5.83 -26.51 33.31
CA ARG A 568 4.97 -26.88 32.18
C ARG A 568 3.49 -26.66 32.43
N SER A 569 3.12 -25.97 33.51
CA SER A 569 1.70 -25.72 33.87
C SER A 569 0.89 -25.03 32.77
N VAL A 570 1.55 -24.23 31.92
CA VAL A 570 0.92 -23.56 30.76
C VAL A 570 0.34 -24.54 29.73
N GLU A 571 0.84 -25.78 29.68
CA GLU A 571 0.36 -26.81 28.75
C GLU A 571 -1.08 -27.23 29.06
N ARG A 572 -1.57 -26.95 30.28
CA ARG A 572 -2.91 -27.29 30.76
C ARG A 572 -4.00 -26.54 29.99
N ASP A 573 -4.04 -25.21 30.11
CA ASP A 573 -5.12 -24.40 29.52
C ASP A 573 -4.62 -23.23 28.68
N ILE A 574 -3.41 -22.72 28.91
CA ILE A 574 -2.89 -21.56 28.18
C ILE A 574 -2.57 -21.92 26.73
N LEU A 575 -1.87 -23.04 26.48
CA LEU A 575 -1.56 -23.45 25.11
C LEU A 575 -2.82 -23.81 24.30
N PRO A 576 -3.78 -24.59 24.83
CA PRO A 576 -5.06 -24.82 24.15
C PRO A 576 -5.81 -23.51 23.84
N MET A 577 -5.90 -22.59 24.81
CA MET A 577 -6.54 -21.29 24.64
C MET A 577 -5.85 -20.46 23.54
N ALA A 578 -4.53 -20.36 23.57
CA ALA A 578 -3.78 -19.63 22.56
C ALA A 578 -3.99 -20.21 21.15
N ARG A 579 -4.03 -21.54 21.00
CA ARG A 579 -4.36 -22.17 19.71
C ARG A 579 -5.78 -21.83 19.25
N ALA A 580 -6.76 -21.87 20.15
CA ALA A 580 -8.16 -21.60 19.83
C ALA A 580 -8.38 -20.15 19.35
N PHE A 581 -7.71 -19.18 19.97
CA PHE A 581 -7.79 -17.76 19.58
C PHE A 581 -6.75 -17.35 18.52
N GLY A 582 -5.88 -18.26 18.08
CA GLY A 582 -4.85 -17.97 17.08
C GLY A 582 -3.76 -17.02 17.58
N MET A 583 -3.43 -17.10 18.87
CA MET A 583 -2.43 -16.28 19.55
C MET A 583 -1.03 -16.88 19.48
N ALA A 584 -0.01 -16.02 19.49
CA ALA A 584 1.36 -16.42 19.74
C ALA A 584 1.60 -16.75 21.22
N ILE A 585 2.68 -17.46 21.50
CA ILE A 585 3.21 -17.65 22.86
C ILE A 585 4.61 -17.07 22.93
N ALA A 586 4.85 -16.18 23.89
CA ALA A 586 6.18 -15.64 24.18
C ALA A 586 6.66 -16.18 25.53
N PRO A 587 7.35 -17.35 25.59
CA PRO A 587 7.74 -17.92 26.86
C PRO A 587 8.96 -17.18 27.45
N TYR A 588 8.87 -16.80 28.72
CA TYR A 588 9.98 -16.27 29.50
C TYR A 588 10.53 -17.34 30.46
N ALA A 589 11.75 -17.10 30.97
CA ALA A 589 12.47 -18.03 31.84
C ALA A 589 12.64 -19.44 31.24
N VAL A 590 12.86 -19.49 29.93
CA VAL A 590 13.06 -20.73 29.15
C VAL A 590 14.24 -21.56 29.66
N LEU A 591 15.24 -20.91 30.25
CA LEU A 591 16.42 -21.54 30.85
C LEU A 591 16.31 -21.73 32.38
N GLY A 592 15.11 -21.66 32.96
CA GLY A 592 14.89 -21.85 34.40
C GLY A 592 15.63 -20.82 35.27
N GLY A 593 15.70 -19.56 34.82
CA GLY A 593 16.46 -18.52 35.52
C GLY A 593 17.99 -18.68 35.46
N GLY A 594 18.51 -19.53 34.58
CA GLY A 594 19.93 -19.87 34.47
C GLY A 594 20.35 -21.03 35.37
N ARG A 595 19.39 -21.82 35.85
CA ARG A 595 19.61 -23.04 36.64
C ARG A 595 19.70 -24.30 35.77
N LEU A 596 19.27 -24.26 34.52
CA LEU A 596 19.57 -25.31 33.53
C LEU A 596 21.01 -25.13 33.03
N ARG A 597 21.97 -25.66 33.80
CA ARG A 597 23.43 -25.59 33.57
C ARG A 597 24.12 -26.90 33.93
N THR A 598 25.34 -27.08 33.42
CA THR A 598 26.16 -28.30 33.66
C THR A 598 26.68 -28.37 35.09
N ASP A 599 27.06 -29.58 35.52
CA ASP A 599 27.68 -29.79 36.84
C ASP A 599 29.03 -29.07 36.96
N ALA A 600 29.79 -28.98 35.87
CA ALA A 600 31.04 -28.21 35.82
C ALA A 600 30.81 -26.70 36.00
N GLU A 601 29.75 -26.15 35.38
CA GLU A 601 29.42 -24.74 35.56
C GLU A 601 28.90 -24.44 36.99
N GLU A 602 28.11 -25.35 37.58
CA GLU A 602 27.69 -25.23 38.98
C GLU A 602 28.90 -25.10 39.91
N GLN A 603 29.88 -25.99 39.75
CA GLN A 603 31.08 -26.02 40.58
C GLN A 603 31.90 -24.73 40.41
N ARG A 604 32.12 -24.28 39.17
CA ARG A 604 32.80 -23.01 38.89
C ARG A 604 32.12 -21.82 39.59
N ARG A 605 30.79 -21.79 39.62
CA ARG A 605 30.03 -20.70 40.27
C ARG A 605 30.14 -20.75 41.80
N LYS A 606 30.22 -21.96 42.39
CA LYS A 606 30.49 -22.14 43.82
C LYS A 606 31.86 -21.58 44.19
N GLU A 607 32.86 -21.83 43.35
CA GLU A 607 34.23 -21.35 43.53
C GLU A 607 34.36 -19.83 43.32
N SER A 608 33.68 -19.28 42.31
CA SER A 608 33.74 -17.85 41.98
C SER A 608 32.81 -16.97 42.82
N GLY A 609 31.88 -17.55 43.59
CA GLY A 609 30.82 -16.85 44.29
C GLY A 609 29.72 -16.26 43.38
N GLU A 610 29.65 -16.64 42.10
CA GLU A 610 28.64 -16.14 41.16
C GLU A 610 27.28 -16.81 41.40
N LYS A 611 26.37 -16.11 42.08
CA LYS A 611 25.04 -16.65 42.43
C LYS A 611 24.02 -16.60 41.28
N GLY A 612 24.25 -15.80 40.24
CA GLY A 612 23.26 -15.63 39.17
C GLY A 612 22.02 -14.83 39.63
N ARG A 613 20.82 -15.23 39.19
CA ARG A 613 19.57 -14.51 39.49
C ARG A 613 18.94 -15.00 40.79
N THR A 614 18.69 -14.10 41.73
CA THR A 614 18.12 -14.38 43.06
C THR A 614 16.82 -13.62 43.36
N VAL A 615 16.26 -12.90 42.36
CA VAL A 615 15.05 -12.06 42.50
C VAL A 615 13.85 -12.80 43.13
N HIS A 616 13.66 -14.08 42.79
CA HIS A 616 12.49 -14.86 43.24
C HIS A 616 12.83 -15.90 44.31
N SER A 617 14.12 -16.08 44.64
CA SER A 617 14.57 -17.02 45.67
C SER A 617 15.99 -16.67 46.08
N ALA A 618 16.23 -16.59 47.38
CA ALA A 618 17.58 -16.45 47.92
C ALA A 618 18.45 -17.69 47.65
N GLN A 619 17.83 -18.85 47.42
CA GLN A 619 18.54 -20.09 47.08
C GLN A 619 18.94 -20.07 45.60
N TRP A 620 20.25 -20.01 45.38
CA TRP A 620 20.85 -19.87 44.05
C TRP A 620 21.34 -21.19 43.44
N GLU A 621 21.58 -22.20 44.29
CA GLU A 621 22.00 -23.54 43.87
C GLU A 621 20.85 -24.29 43.20
N ARG A 622 21.21 -25.25 42.34
CA ARG A 622 20.23 -26.13 41.67
C ARG A 622 19.56 -27.07 42.67
N THR A 623 18.26 -27.28 42.47
CA THR A 623 17.47 -28.36 43.09
C THR A 623 17.73 -29.70 42.41
N ASP A 624 17.37 -30.81 43.05
CA ASP A 624 17.50 -32.16 42.48
C ASP A 624 16.79 -32.29 41.12
N ALA A 625 15.63 -31.64 40.97
CA ALA A 625 14.87 -31.60 39.73
C ALA A 625 15.65 -30.90 38.61
N GLU A 626 16.26 -29.75 38.93
CA GLU A 626 17.09 -28.99 37.98
C GLU A 626 18.36 -29.76 37.61
N VAL A 627 19.00 -30.47 38.55
CA VAL A 627 20.16 -31.34 38.27
C VAL A 627 19.78 -32.49 37.32
N LYS A 628 18.68 -33.21 37.63
CA LYS A 628 18.20 -34.32 36.78
C LYS A 628 17.89 -33.84 35.37
N MET A 629 17.21 -32.69 35.25
CA MET A 629 16.85 -32.14 33.96
C MET A 629 18.07 -31.63 33.18
N SER A 630 19.02 -30.96 33.84
CA SER A 630 20.30 -30.56 33.23
C SER A 630 20.99 -31.76 32.58
N ARG A 631 21.15 -32.87 33.30
CA ARG A 631 21.79 -34.08 32.77
C ARG A 631 21.03 -34.69 31.59
N ALA A 632 19.70 -34.65 31.62
CA ALA A 632 18.88 -35.11 30.50
C ALA A 632 19.05 -34.22 29.26
N LEU A 633 19.15 -32.90 29.44
CA LEU A 633 19.46 -31.97 28.36
C LEU A 633 20.88 -32.17 27.80
N GLU A 634 21.88 -32.49 28.64
CA GLU A 634 23.23 -32.86 28.17
C GLU A 634 23.20 -34.10 27.29
N LYS A 635 22.46 -35.13 27.72
CA LYS A 635 22.31 -36.35 26.94
C LYS A 635 21.69 -36.06 25.56
N VAL A 636 20.58 -35.31 25.52
CA VAL A 636 19.94 -34.96 24.24
C VAL A 636 20.84 -34.05 23.39
N ALA A 637 21.61 -33.15 24.01
CA ALA A 637 22.60 -32.35 23.29
C ALA A 637 23.67 -33.23 22.62
N GLN A 638 24.18 -34.24 23.34
CA GLN A 638 25.13 -35.21 22.78
C GLN A 638 24.52 -36.00 21.63
N ASP A 639 23.29 -36.50 21.78
CA ASP A 639 22.56 -37.25 20.75
C ASP A 639 22.37 -36.42 19.46
N LEU A 640 22.22 -35.09 19.59
CA LEU A 640 22.04 -34.16 18.47
C LEU A 640 23.34 -33.55 17.94
N GLY A 641 24.48 -33.77 18.61
CA GLY A 641 25.73 -33.05 18.33
C GLY A 641 25.67 -31.55 18.63
N ALA A 642 24.76 -31.11 19.49
CA ALA A 642 24.62 -29.72 19.91
C ALA A 642 25.76 -29.31 20.85
N LYS A 643 26.29 -28.09 20.70
CA LYS A 643 27.37 -27.55 21.54
C LYS A 643 26.87 -27.07 22.89
N SER A 644 25.59 -26.71 23.00
CA SER A 644 24.99 -26.22 24.23
C SER A 644 23.75 -27.02 24.65
N MET A 645 23.64 -27.34 25.94
CA MET A 645 22.37 -27.84 26.50
C MET A 645 21.27 -26.77 26.52
N THR A 646 21.65 -25.48 26.56
CA THR A 646 20.67 -24.39 26.63
C THR A 646 19.94 -24.21 25.31
N SER A 647 20.63 -24.46 24.18
CA SER A 647 20.03 -24.44 22.85
C SER A 647 18.99 -25.57 22.71
N VAL A 648 19.24 -26.76 23.27
CA VAL A 648 18.25 -27.86 23.34
C VAL A 648 17.01 -27.45 24.13
N ALA A 649 17.18 -26.80 25.29
CA ALA A 649 16.05 -26.35 26.11
C ALA A 649 15.19 -25.28 25.40
N ILE A 650 15.82 -24.39 24.62
CA ILE A 650 15.12 -23.40 23.80
C ILE A 650 14.41 -24.08 22.63
N ALA A 651 15.09 -24.97 21.91
CA ALA A 651 14.51 -25.72 20.80
C ALA A 651 13.30 -26.56 21.26
N TYR A 652 13.36 -27.16 22.45
CA TYR A 652 12.25 -27.87 23.07
C TYR A 652 10.98 -27.02 23.09
N VAL A 653 10.99 -25.83 23.72
CA VAL A 653 9.77 -25.00 23.81
C VAL A 653 9.28 -24.53 22.43
N MET A 654 10.19 -24.23 21.50
CA MET A 654 9.84 -23.80 20.13
C MET A 654 9.11 -24.88 19.34
N GLN A 655 9.38 -26.15 19.63
CA GLN A 655 8.88 -27.31 18.88
C GLN A 655 7.68 -28.00 19.53
N LYS A 656 7.12 -27.38 20.58
CA LYS A 656 5.94 -27.91 21.30
C LYS A 656 4.60 -27.46 20.71
N THR A 657 4.53 -26.28 20.10
CA THR A 657 3.31 -25.73 19.48
C THR A 657 3.67 -24.62 18.47
N PRO A 658 2.83 -24.30 17.47
CA PRO A 658 3.09 -23.18 16.56
C PRO A 658 3.19 -21.81 17.27
N TYR A 659 3.77 -20.83 16.58
CA TYR A 659 3.82 -19.42 17.00
C TYR A 659 4.49 -19.17 18.37
N VAL A 660 5.57 -19.92 18.66
CA VAL A 660 6.36 -19.74 19.88
C VAL A 660 7.59 -18.86 19.59
N PHE A 661 7.75 -17.80 20.38
CA PHE A 661 8.83 -16.82 20.30
C PHE A 661 9.53 -16.70 21.66
N PRO A 662 10.49 -17.58 22.00
CA PRO A 662 11.19 -17.57 23.27
C PRO A 662 11.83 -16.23 23.58
N ILE A 663 11.56 -15.71 24.78
CA ILE A 663 12.24 -14.53 25.32
C ILE A 663 13.55 -14.99 25.95
N ILE A 664 14.62 -14.81 25.20
CA ILE A 664 15.98 -15.08 25.66
C ILE A 664 16.55 -13.82 26.29
N GLY A 665 17.19 -13.97 27.45
CA GLY A 665 17.84 -12.86 28.14
C GLY A 665 19.26 -13.23 28.51
N GLY A 666 20.04 -12.24 28.91
CA GLY A 666 21.43 -12.44 29.29
C GLY A 666 22.12 -11.13 29.62
N ARG A 667 23.34 -11.25 30.13
CA ARG A 667 24.24 -10.10 30.40
C ARG A 667 25.46 -10.12 29.48
N LYS A 668 25.60 -11.17 28.67
CA LYS A 668 26.81 -11.53 27.92
C LYS A 668 26.41 -11.88 26.49
N VAL A 669 27.15 -11.35 25.52
CA VAL A 669 26.90 -11.60 24.09
C VAL A 669 27.15 -13.08 23.75
N GLU A 670 28.10 -13.70 24.42
CA GLU A 670 28.47 -15.11 24.23
C GLU A 670 27.28 -16.05 24.51
N ASN A 671 26.46 -15.71 25.52
CA ASN A 671 25.24 -16.46 25.83
C ASN A 671 24.18 -16.29 24.73
N LEU A 672 24.06 -15.09 24.17
CA LEU A 672 23.15 -14.83 23.04
C LEU A 672 23.57 -15.68 21.83
N VAL A 673 24.86 -15.67 21.48
CA VAL A 673 25.41 -16.49 20.38
C VAL A 673 25.16 -17.97 20.61
N SER A 674 25.42 -18.47 21.82
CA SER A 674 25.19 -19.89 22.15
C SER A 674 23.71 -20.28 22.03
N ASN A 675 22.78 -19.38 22.33
CA ASN A 675 21.35 -19.65 22.23
C ASN A 675 20.85 -19.71 20.78
N LEU A 676 21.55 -19.09 19.81
CA LEU A 676 21.15 -19.13 18.40
C LEU A 676 21.21 -20.52 17.80
N GLU A 677 22.07 -21.40 18.33
CA GLU A 677 22.14 -22.81 17.91
C GLU A 677 20.78 -23.52 18.02
N ALA A 678 19.88 -23.05 18.88
CA ALA A 678 18.51 -23.60 18.98
C ALA A 678 17.74 -23.54 17.65
N LEU A 679 18.11 -22.62 16.76
CA LEU A 679 17.51 -22.46 15.43
C LEU A 679 18.00 -23.50 14.41
N ASP A 680 19.01 -24.29 14.77
CA ASP A 680 19.57 -25.38 13.96
C ASP A 680 19.14 -26.77 14.45
N LEU A 681 18.57 -26.86 15.66
CA LEU A 681 18.24 -28.14 16.28
C LEU A 681 16.82 -28.60 15.94
N THR A 682 16.68 -29.87 15.60
CA THR A 682 15.38 -30.54 15.44
C THR A 682 15.30 -31.71 16.42
N LEU A 683 14.44 -31.61 17.43
CA LEU A 683 14.23 -32.68 18.40
C LEU A 683 13.27 -33.70 17.83
N THR A 684 13.62 -34.98 17.99
CA THR A 684 12.71 -36.09 17.69
C THR A 684 11.61 -36.19 18.74
N ASP A 685 10.47 -36.76 18.37
CA ASP A 685 9.35 -36.94 19.31
C ASP A 685 9.76 -37.83 20.51
N ASN A 686 10.69 -38.79 20.29
CA ASN A 686 11.26 -39.61 21.36
C ASN A 686 12.14 -38.80 22.33
N GLN A 687 12.93 -37.85 21.84
CA GLN A 687 13.73 -36.97 22.70
C GLN A 687 12.85 -36.02 23.51
N ILE A 688 11.79 -35.47 22.89
CA ILE A 688 10.79 -34.68 23.59
C ILE A 688 10.14 -35.52 24.70
N ALA A 689 9.64 -36.72 24.38
CA ALA A 689 9.04 -37.63 25.37
C ALA A 689 10.02 -38.00 26.50
N TYR A 690 11.30 -38.21 26.17
CA TYR A 690 12.35 -38.48 27.16
C TYR A 690 12.52 -37.31 28.13
N LEU A 691 12.68 -36.07 27.64
CA LEU A 691 12.79 -34.88 28.50
C LEU A 691 11.56 -34.72 29.40
N GLU A 692 10.37 -34.93 28.84
CA GLU A 692 9.12 -34.85 29.59
C GLU A 692 8.96 -35.92 30.66
N SER A 693 9.60 -37.09 30.49
CA SER A 693 9.57 -38.19 31.47
C SER A 693 10.40 -37.90 32.73
N ILE A 694 11.38 -37.00 32.66
CA ILE A 694 12.25 -36.66 33.79
C ILE A 694 11.45 -35.97 34.89
N ILE A 695 10.54 -35.08 34.50
CA ILE A 695 9.63 -34.36 35.39
C ILE A 695 8.24 -34.39 34.76
N PRO A 696 7.41 -35.39 35.12
CA PRO A 696 6.03 -35.46 34.66
C PRO A 696 5.24 -34.23 35.11
N VAL A 697 4.39 -33.72 34.21
CA VAL A 697 3.48 -32.61 34.52
C VAL A 697 2.12 -33.16 34.97
N ASP A 698 1.62 -32.68 36.10
CA ASP A 698 0.24 -32.93 36.50
C ASP A 698 -0.69 -31.87 35.87
N LEU A 699 -1.51 -32.32 34.91
CA LEU A 699 -2.50 -31.46 34.26
C LEU A 699 -3.75 -31.24 35.12
N GLY A 700 -3.95 -32.01 36.19
CA GLY A 700 -5.12 -31.91 37.07
C GLY A 700 -6.46 -32.23 36.39
N TYR A 701 -7.54 -32.26 37.17
CA TYR A 701 -8.90 -32.38 36.63
C TYR A 701 -9.34 -31.07 35.96
N PRO A 702 -10.08 -31.09 34.81
CA PRO A 702 -10.58 -32.26 34.08
C PRO A 702 -9.61 -32.87 33.05
N HIS A 703 -8.40 -32.34 32.92
CA HIS A 703 -7.42 -32.73 31.91
C HIS A 703 -6.90 -34.17 32.03
N THR A 704 -6.98 -34.75 33.22
CA THR A 704 -6.76 -36.18 33.46
C THR A 704 -7.83 -37.08 32.84
N THR A 705 -9.01 -36.54 32.53
CA THR A 705 -10.14 -37.28 31.93
C THR A 705 -10.36 -36.91 30.47
N VAL A 706 -10.22 -35.63 30.11
CA VAL A 706 -10.41 -35.11 28.76
C VAL A 706 -9.26 -34.18 28.41
N ASN A 707 -8.51 -34.49 27.36
CA ASN A 707 -7.44 -33.62 26.88
C ASN A 707 -7.34 -33.64 25.36
N ASP A 708 -6.47 -32.78 24.85
CA ASP A 708 -6.26 -32.60 23.42
C ASP A 708 -5.10 -33.44 22.87
N LYS A 709 -4.73 -34.54 23.55
CA LYS A 709 -3.72 -35.51 23.08
C LYS A 709 -4.35 -36.87 22.77
N GLU A 710 -5.28 -37.33 23.60
CA GLU A 710 -5.89 -38.66 23.47
C GLU A 710 -7.41 -38.63 23.34
N ILE A 711 -7.95 -39.57 22.57
CA ILE A 711 -9.40 -39.83 22.55
C ILE A 711 -9.78 -40.50 23.87
N THR A 712 -10.81 -39.99 24.53
CA THR A 712 -11.27 -40.50 25.84
C THR A 712 -11.74 -41.95 25.74
N TYR A 713 -11.66 -42.70 26.85
CA TYR A 713 -12.13 -44.09 26.88
C TYR A 713 -13.61 -44.22 26.50
N VAL A 714 -14.43 -43.23 26.86
CA VAL A 714 -15.85 -43.17 26.53
C VAL A 714 -16.05 -43.13 25.02
N ILE A 715 -15.33 -42.25 24.30
CA ILE A 715 -15.43 -42.18 22.83
C ILE A 715 -14.85 -43.43 22.18
N LYS A 716 -13.71 -43.94 22.70
CA LYS A 716 -13.10 -45.19 22.22
C LYS A 716 -14.03 -46.40 22.36
N SER A 717 -14.93 -46.39 23.35
CA SER A 717 -15.89 -47.49 23.55
C SER A 717 -16.99 -47.55 22.48
N ALA A 718 -17.27 -46.43 21.79
CA ALA A 718 -18.32 -46.34 20.80
C ALA A 718 -17.83 -46.62 19.37
N ALA A 719 -16.66 -46.09 18.98
CA ALA A 719 -16.12 -46.27 17.64
C ALA A 719 -14.61 -45.99 17.55
N HIS A 720 -13.95 -46.63 16.58
CA HIS A 720 -12.61 -46.23 16.13
C HIS A 720 -12.70 -44.95 15.32
N THR A 721 -12.24 -43.84 15.89
CA THR A 721 -12.24 -42.53 15.23
C THR A 721 -10.81 -42.02 15.06
N GLN A 722 -10.57 -41.28 13.98
CA GLN A 722 -9.29 -40.59 13.75
C GLN A 722 -9.45 -39.12 14.14
N ARG A 723 -8.45 -38.60 14.85
CA ARG A 723 -8.41 -37.19 15.25
C ARG A 723 -7.56 -36.38 14.28
N MET A 724 -8.05 -35.18 13.92
CA MET A 724 -7.26 -34.22 13.17
C MET A 724 -6.15 -33.66 14.06
N PRO A 725 -4.87 -33.78 13.67
CA PRO A 725 -3.78 -33.24 14.47
C PRO A 725 -3.81 -31.70 14.45
N PRO A 726 -3.38 -31.03 15.53
CA PRO A 726 -3.21 -29.58 15.52
C PRO A 726 -2.14 -29.18 14.50
N ARG A 727 -2.14 -27.91 14.12
CA ARG A 727 -1.08 -27.32 13.31
C ARG A 727 0.27 -27.56 14.00
N GLN A 728 1.27 -27.97 13.23
CA GLN A 728 2.58 -28.33 13.75
C GLN A 728 3.51 -27.11 13.83
N PRO A 729 4.43 -27.06 14.80
CA PRO A 729 5.45 -26.02 14.90
C PRO A 729 6.42 -26.09 13.72
N LEU A 730 7.06 -24.95 13.42
CA LEU A 730 8.16 -24.91 12.47
C LEU A 730 9.39 -25.58 13.09
N ARG A 731 9.88 -26.63 12.43
CA ARG A 731 11.15 -27.30 12.74
C ARG A 731 12.19 -26.89 11.68
N PRO A 732 13.46 -26.68 12.06
CA PRO A 732 14.53 -26.49 11.08
C PRO A 732 14.57 -27.65 10.09
N THR A 733 14.68 -27.33 8.80
CA THR A 733 14.85 -28.33 7.72
C THR A 733 16.30 -28.34 7.28
N SER A 734 16.77 -29.46 6.72
CA SER A 734 18.15 -29.61 6.22
C SER A 734 18.52 -28.56 5.15
N ASP A 735 17.52 -27.95 4.53
CA ASP A 735 17.66 -27.07 3.37
C ASP A 735 17.63 -25.57 3.76
N GLN A 736 17.66 -25.24 5.07
CA GLN A 736 17.57 -23.86 5.61
C GLN A 736 18.83 -23.38 6.33
#